data_AF-A0A385T3F7-F1
#
_entry.id   AF-A0A385T3F7-F1
#
_cell.length_a   1.000
_cell.length_b   1.000
_cell.length_c   1.000
_cell.angle_alpha   90.00
_cell.angle_beta   90.00
_cell.angle_gamma   90.00
#
_symmetry.space_group_name_H-M   'P 1'
#
loop_
_entity.id
_entity.type
_entity.pdbx_description
1 polymer ?
#
loop_
_entity_poly.entity_id
_entity_poly.type
_entity_poly.pdbx_seq_one_letter_code
_entity_poly.pdbx_strand_id
1 'polypeptide(L)'
;MKIFAGLFFLVFLVFDGNAQATRPQAEADYYALKTISIPENVKLEVGGLAVLPDGRVAVSTRRGEIWMIENPYEGEPRYSRFASGMHETLGLNYRDGAFYCTQRGELTRITDTDNDGRADLFETLYKFDLSGNYHEYAYGPLFDKNGDMYVTLNVAWIGYGEGLAKWHGWLLKIKKDGTMEPIATGLRSPAGIMVNSSNDIFYAENQGDWVGSGRVTHLEKGDFAGNAGGLRWTKEPESPVKLTREDLAKVDNGQPMFEAAKVIKELKLPAVWFPHTLMGISTADILEDTTQGAFGPFAGQYFVSDQGHSKIMRMTLEKVNGKYQGACYPFREGFASGLIRLRFGLDGSVFGGMTSRGWSSTGPELYALQRLVWTGKVPFEIKTVQARPDGFELEFTSPVNKTVAKDPAHYEFNGFTYHYHHQYGSEIINSEKCTLKGIIVSDDGKKVRVVLDNLREGYIHEVKLTDFTGENGLPLLHNTAYYTLNAIPSGEKVTLTESQMVHAHHAMAMPEKTPAASPAKTATTPAKATAKRQLKMPADWKQPDQVIAIGTKPGLKFDITELQAKAGSKIKLVFSNNDDMTHNLVLVEPGAAKEVGDQAFNLGLKGSQMNYIPNSAKVLFHTNLIQPGTSETIYFTVPSKPGVYTYLCTYPGHAMIMQGTLRVTK
;
A
#
# COMPACT_ATOMS: atom_id res chain seq x y z
N MET A 1 -32.59 -54.92 52.66
CA MET A 1 -34.02 -54.73 52.99
C MET A 1 -34.25 -53.26 53.32
N LYS A 2 -35.33 -52.67 52.78
CA LYS A 2 -35.80 -51.28 52.87
C LYS A 2 -35.40 -50.33 51.71
N ILE A 3 -36.25 -50.48 50.70
CA ILE A 3 -36.75 -49.52 49.70
C ILE A 3 -37.03 -48.14 50.31
N PHE A 4 -36.69 -47.07 49.59
CA PHE A 4 -37.54 -45.88 49.50
C PHE A 4 -37.45 -45.30 48.07
N ALA A 5 -38.57 -45.41 47.36
CA ALA A 5 -38.80 -44.79 46.05
C ALA A 5 -39.27 -43.35 46.27
N GLY A 6 -38.60 -42.39 45.64
CA GLY A 6 -39.02 -40.99 45.55
C GLY A 6 -39.25 -40.63 44.08
N LEU A 7 -40.51 -40.49 43.70
CA LEU A 7 -40.96 -40.07 42.38
C LEU A 7 -40.70 -38.55 42.24
N PHE A 8 -39.80 -38.14 41.34
CA PHE A 8 -39.64 -36.73 40.96
C PHE A 8 -40.15 -36.54 39.52
N PHE A 9 -41.21 -35.76 39.38
CA PHE A 9 -41.73 -35.26 38.11
C PHE A 9 -40.68 -34.33 37.48
N LEU A 10 -40.09 -34.73 36.34
CA LEU A 10 -39.22 -33.87 35.54
C LEU A 10 -40.08 -33.13 34.51
N VAL A 11 -40.25 -31.83 34.69
CA VAL A 11 -40.84 -30.93 33.70
C VAL A 11 -39.83 -30.75 32.57
N PHE A 12 -40.18 -31.19 31.36
CA PHE A 12 -39.40 -30.89 30.15
C PHE A 12 -39.59 -29.42 29.77
N LEU A 13 -38.61 -28.59 30.11
CA LEU A 13 -38.41 -27.29 29.49
C LEU A 13 -37.71 -27.51 28.14
N VAL A 14 -38.46 -27.36 27.06
CA VAL A 14 -37.91 -27.27 25.69
C VAL A 14 -37.17 -25.93 25.59
N PHE A 15 -35.84 -25.97 25.61
CA PHE A 15 -35.03 -24.82 25.22
C PHE A 15 -34.95 -24.79 23.69
N ASP A 16 -35.88 -24.06 23.07
CA ASP A 16 -35.66 -23.51 21.73
C ASP A 16 -34.71 -22.33 21.86
N GLY A 17 -33.45 -22.51 21.44
CA GLY A 17 -32.45 -21.47 21.57
C GLY A 17 -31.08 -21.88 21.04
N ASN A 18 -30.94 -21.99 19.72
CA ASN A 18 -29.64 -21.84 19.06
C ASN A 18 -29.76 -20.78 17.96
N ALA A 19 -29.88 -19.51 18.39
CA ALA A 19 -29.41 -18.39 17.58
C ALA A 19 -27.87 -18.44 17.60
N GLN A 20 -27.29 -19.24 16.72
CA GLN A 20 -25.86 -19.21 16.49
C GLN A 20 -25.55 -17.87 15.82
N ALA A 21 -25.05 -16.91 16.61
CA ALA A 21 -24.67 -15.60 16.12
C ALA A 21 -23.72 -15.78 14.93
N THR A 22 -24.19 -15.46 13.72
CA THR A 22 -23.39 -15.54 12.50
C THR A 22 -22.27 -14.50 12.61
N ARG A 23 -21.01 -14.95 12.64
CA ARG A 23 -19.86 -14.05 12.63
C ARG A 23 -19.93 -13.12 11.41
N PRO A 24 -19.43 -11.87 11.51
CA PRO A 24 -19.30 -10.99 10.35
C PRO A 24 -18.56 -11.68 9.20
N GLN A 25 -18.96 -11.37 7.97
CA GLN A 25 -18.28 -11.87 6.78
C GLN A 25 -16.84 -11.36 6.76
N ALA A 26 -15.93 -12.22 6.33
CA ALA A 26 -14.52 -11.89 6.20
C ALA A 26 -14.04 -12.18 4.78
N GLU A 27 -12.96 -11.53 4.35
CA GLU A 27 -12.34 -11.75 3.04
C GLU A 27 -12.03 -13.24 2.78
N ALA A 28 -11.63 -13.97 3.81
CA ALA A 28 -11.30 -15.39 3.76
C ALA A 28 -12.50 -16.30 3.40
N ASP A 29 -13.74 -15.80 3.55
CA ASP A 29 -14.95 -16.52 3.11
C ASP A 29 -15.06 -16.58 1.58
N TYR A 30 -14.40 -15.65 0.89
CA TYR A 30 -14.45 -15.47 -0.57
C TYR A 30 -13.12 -15.81 -1.24
N TYR A 31 -11.98 -15.53 -0.59
CA TYR A 31 -10.65 -15.86 -1.09
C TYR A 31 -9.78 -16.48 0.00
N ALA A 32 -9.56 -17.80 -0.13
CA ALA A 32 -8.79 -18.58 0.82
C ALA A 32 -7.28 -18.48 0.54
N LEU A 33 -6.50 -18.30 1.60
CA LEU A 33 -5.04 -18.42 1.53
C LEU A 33 -4.63 -19.86 1.80
N LYS A 34 -3.77 -20.40 0.93
CA LYS A 34 -3.18 -21.74 1.05
C LYS A 34 -1.66 -21.61 1.06
N THR A 35 -1.04 -21.92 2.18
CA THR A 35 0.42 -21.89 2.29
C THR A 35 1.02 -23.12 1.62
N ILE A 36 2.02 -22.91 0.76
CA ILE A 36 2.84 -23.97 0.19
C ILE A 36 3.99 -24.21 1.16
N SER A 37 4.12 -25.44 1.66
CA SER A 37 5.19 -25.78 2.61
C SER A 37 6.56 -25.65 1.94
N ILE A 38 7.48 -24.99 2.64
CA ILE A 38 8.86 -24.79 2.18
C ILE A 38 9.77 -25.64 3.09
N PRO A 39 10.64 -26.51 2.54
CA PRO A 39 11.60 -27.26 3.34
C PRO A 39 12.50 -26.34 4.18
N GLU A 40 12.85 -26.72 5.41
CA GLU A 40 13.59 -25.87 6.36
C GLU A 40 14.95 -25.37 5.82
N ASN A 41 15.60 -26.20 5.00
CA ASN A 41 16.88 -25.91 4.36
C ASN A 41 16.76 -25.01 3.11
N VAL A 42 15.54 -24.71 2.65
CA VAL A 42 15.30 -23.80 1.52
C VAL A 42 14.97 -22.40 2.05
N LYS A 43 15.85 -21.44 1.75
CA LYS A 43 15.64 -20.02 2.05
C LYS A 43 15.05 -19.33 0.82
N LEU A 44 13.74 -19.50 0.64
CA LEU A 44 13.09 -19.17 -0.63
C LEU A 44 13.13 -17.68 -0.98
N GLU A 45 12.96 -16.78 0.01
CA GLU A 45 13.15 -15.31 -0.13
C GLU A 45 12.78 -14.79 -1.54
N VAL A 46 11.51 -14.91 -1.91
CA VAL A 46 11.09 -14.83 -3.32
C VAL A 46 11.50 -13.50 -3.96
N GLY A 47 12.15 -13.57 -5.12
CA GLY A 47 12.48 -12.41 -5.97
C GLY A 47 11.78 -12.43 -7.34
N GLY A 48 11.42 -13.63 -7.84
CA GLY A 48 10.69 -13.82 -9.09
C GLY A 48 9.83 -15.09 -9.06
N LEU A 49 8.74 -15.09 -9.82
CA LEU A 49 7.82 -16.22 -9.96
C LEU A 49 7.51 -16.45 -11.44
N ALA A 50 7.55 -17.71 -11.87
CA ALA A 50 7.08 -18.15 -13.17
C ALA A 50 6.24 -19.42 -13.03
N VAL A 51 5.06 -19.45 -13.66
CA VAL A 51 4.22 -20.64 -13.76
C VAL A 51 4.53 -21.30 -15.10
N LEU A 52 4.88 -22.58 -15.08
CA LEU A 52 5.24 -23.33 -16.29
C LEU A 52 4.00 -23.98 -16.93
N PRO A 53 4.02 -24.25 -18.24
CA PRO A 53 2.91 -24.89 -18.94
C PRO A 53 2.53 -26.28 -18.42
N ASP A 54 3.48 -26.97 -17.75
CA ASP A 54 3.28 -28.30 -17.17
C ASP A 54 2.73 -28.27 -15.73
N GLY A 55 2.44 -27.09 -15.19
CA GLY A 55 1.91 -26.91 -13.84
C GLY A 55 2.98 -26.85 -12.75
N ARG A 56 4.27 -26.88 -13.07
CA ARG A 56 5.31 -26.53 -12.10
C ARG A 56 5.36 -25.02 -11.88
N VAL A 57 5.87 -24.62 -10.72
CA VAL A 57 6.18 -23.21 -10.41
C VAL A 57 7.67 -23.07 -10.22
N ALA A 58 8.29 -22.12 -10.91
CA ALA A 58 9.67 -21.75 -10.72
C ALA A 58 9.77 -20.46 -9.88
N VAL A 59 10.74 -20.42 -8.99
CA VAL A 59 10.95 -19.31 -8.05
C VAL A 59 12.41 -18.90 -8.09
N SER A 60 12.68 -17.64 -8.44
CA SER A 60 14.00 -17.06 -8.22
C SER A 60 14.08 -16.43 -6.84
N THR A 61 15.25 -16.50 -6.21
CA THR A 61 15.45 -16.08 -4.82
C THR A 61 16.40 -14.89 -4.74
N ARG A 62 16.27 -14.09 -3.67
CA ARG A 62 17.26 -13.03 -3.36
C ARG A 62 18.66 -13.58 -3.05
N ARG A 63 18.80 -14.91 -2.90
CA ARG A 63 20.07 -15.61 -2.72
C ARG A 63 20.73 -16.04 -4.03
N GLY A 64 20.13 -15.71 -5.17
CA GLY A 64 20.73 -16.01 -6.46
C GLY A 64 20.52 -17.45 -6.92
N GLU A 65 19.38 -18.04 -6.57
CA GLU A 65 18.99 -19.38 -6.97
C GLU A 65 17.69 -19.36 -7.79
N ILE A 66 17.47 -20.39 -8.59
CA ILE A 66 16.17 -20.73 -9.17
C ILE A 66 15.77 -22.12 -8.68
N TRP A 67 14.60 -22.20 -8.04
CA TRP A 67 14.01 -23.43 -7.54
C TRP A 67 12.82 -23.82 -8.40
N MET A 68 12.72 -25.09 -8.75
CA MET A 68 11.56 -25.71 -9.36
C MET A 68 10.70 -26.35 -8.27
N ILE A 69 9.41 -26.08 -8.32
CA ILE A 69 8.41 -26.56 -7.36
C ILE A 69 7.40 -27.42 -8.12
N GLU A 70 7.43 -28.71 -7.82
CA GLU A 70 6.48 -29.71 -8.31
C GLU A 70 5.32 -29.84 -7.33
N ASN A 71 4.14 -30.21 -7.84
CA ASN A 71 2.87 -30.28 -7.09
C ASN A 71 2.53 -28.99 -6.30
N PRO A 72 2.63 -27.78 -6.91
CA PRO A 72 2.39 -26.54 -6.16
C PRO A 72 0.90 -26.24 -5.94
N TYR A 73 -0.01 -26.95 -6.63
CA TYR A 73 -1.45 -26.74 -6.54
C TYR A 73 -2.08 -27.57 -5.42
N GLU A 74 -1.91 -28.89 -5.48
CA GLU A 74 -2.45 -29.84 -4.53
C GLU A 74 -1.40 -30.93 -4.25
N GLY A 75 -1.35 -31.42 -3.01
CA GLY A 75 -0.40 -32.43 -2.56
C GLY A 75 0.82 -31.87 -1.82
N GLU A 76 1.86 -32.70 -1.67
CA GLU A 76 3.10 -32.29 -1.04
C GLU A 76 4.08 -31.71 -2.08
N PRO A 77 4.50 -30.44 -1.93
CA PRO A 77 5.37 -29.80 -2.89
C PRO A 77 6.79 -30.38 -2.82
N ARG A 78 7.40 -30.62 -3.98
CA ARG A 78 8.79 -31.07 -4.08
C ARG A 78 9.65 -29.99 -4.71
N TYR A 79 10.80 -29.72 -4.09
CA TYR A 79 11.73 -28.66 -4.48
C TYR A 79 12.99 -29.26 -5.08
N SER A 80 13.38 -28.80 -6.26
CA SER A 80 14.68 -29.06 -6.86
C SER A 80 15.35 -27.75 -7.26
N ARG A 81 16.65 -27.63 -7.01
CA ARG A 81 17.39 -26.43 -7.41
C ARG A 81 17.82 -26.58 -8.87
N PHE A 82 17.28 -25.69 -9.72
CA PHE A 82 17.57 -25.64 -11.13
C PHE A 82 18.83 -24.84 -11.44
N ALA A 83 19.00 -23.67 -10.80
CA ALA A 83 20.17 -22.81 -11.01
C ALA A 83 20.64 -22.17 -9.70
N SER A 84 21.91 -21.78 -9.65
CA SER A 84 22.52 -21.04 -8.53
C SER A 84 23.70 -20.18 -9.00
N GLY A 85 24.06 -19.16 -8.23
CA GLY A 85 25.24 -18.32 -8.49
C GLY A 85 24.94 -16.93 -9.06
N MET A 86 23.67 -16.56 -9.16
CA MET A 86 23.24 -15.21 -9.58
C MET A 86 23.35 -14.21 -8.42
N HIS A 87 23.33 -12.91 -8.72
CA HIS A 87 23.39 -11.85 -7.72
C HIS A 87 22.03 -11.19 -7.49
N GLU A 88 21.31 -11.67 -6.47
CA GLU A 88 20.00 -11.13 -6.04
C GLU A 88 18.99 -11.01 -7.19
N THR A 89 18.43 -12.16 -7.57
CA THR A 89 17.54 -12.27 -8.72
C THR A 89 16.15 -11.74 -8.39
N LEU A 90 15.76 -10.61 -8.99
CA LEU A 90 14.51 -9.88 -8.68
C LEU A 90 13.53 -9.86 -9.86
N GLY A 91 13.43 -11.01 -10.51
CA GLY A 91 12.33 -11.38 -11.39
C GLY A 91 12.68 -12.66 -12.14
N LEU A 92 11.65 -13.28 -12.72
CA LEU A 92 11.77 -14.55 -13.40
C LEU A 92 10.63 -14.66 -14.41
N ASN A 93 10.95 -15.03 -15.63
CA ASN A 93 9.99 -15.44 -16.64
C ASN A 93 10.52 -16.70 -17.35
N TYR A 94 9.59 -17.50 -17.87
CA TYR A 94 9.90 -18.71 -18.63
C TYR A 94 9.33 -18.56 -20.03
N ARG A 95 10.16 -18.73 -21.06
CA ARG A 95 9.76 -18.58 -22.47
C ARG A 95 10.69 -19.38 -23.36
N ASP A 96 10.13 -20.01 -24.39
CA ASP A 96 10.89 -20.72 -25.43
C ASP A 96 11.94 -21.71 -24.87
N GLY A 97 11.56 -22.45 -23.81
CA GLY A 97 12.41 -23.47 -23.17
C GLY A 97 13.48 -22.93 -22.23
N ALA A 98 13.55 -21.62 -22.00
CA ALA A 98 14.56 -20.99 -21.16
C ALA A 98 13.95 -20.11 -20.06
N PHE A 99 14.68 -19.96 -18.97
CA PHE A 99 14.41 -18.93 -17.97
C PHE A 99 15.11 -17.63 -18.34
N TYR A 100 14.44 -16.52 -18.07
CA TYR A 100 15.00 -15.19 -18.18
C TYR A 100 14.84 -14.50 -16.84
N CYS A 101 15.93 -13.94 -16.33
CA CYS A 101 15.91 -13.28 -15.03
C CYS A 101 16.78 -12.03 -15.03
N THR A 102 16.35 -11.03 -14.28
CA THR A 102 17.17 -9.88 -13.95
C THR A 102 17.84 -10.12 -12.60
N GLN A 103 19.17 -10.03 -12.59
CA GLN A 103 20.00 -9.91 -11.41
C GLN A 103 20.65 -8.53 -11.39
N ARG A 104 21.25 -8.11 -10.27
CA ARG A 104 21.74 -6.72 -10.11
C ARG A 104 22.55 -6.20 -11.30
N GLY A 105 23.49 -7.01 -11.79
CA GLY A 105 24.43 -6.59 -12.83
C GLY A 105 24.04 -6.97 -14.26
N GLU A 106 23.00 -7.78 -14.47
CA GLU A 106 22.64 -8.22 -15.82
C GLU A 106 21.25 -8.84 -15.96
N LEU A 107 20.77 -8.82 -17.21
CA LEU A 107 19.70 -9.67 -17.70
C LEU A 107 20.31 -10.95 -18.27
N THR A 108 19.91 -12.10 -17.74
CA THR A 108 20.49 -13.40 -18.07
C THR A 108 19.42 -14.34 -18.62
N ARG A 109 19.75 -15.06 -19.70
CA ARG A 109 19.01 -16.23 -20.19
C ARG A 109 19.68 -17.50 -19.65
N ILE A 110 18.88 -18.42 -19.12
CA ILE A 110 19.34 -19.61 -18.42
C ILE A 110 18.64 -20.82 -19.02
N THR A 111 19.43 -21.80 -19.48
CA THR A 111 18.94 -22.98 -20.19
C THR A 111 19.54 -24.24 -19.57
N ASP A 112 18.76 -25.32 -19.63
CA ASP A 112 19.18 -26.70 -19.40
C ASP A 112 19.29 -27.37 -20.78
N THR A 113 20.53 -27.57 -21.27
CA THR A 113 20.77 -28.04 -22.65
C THR A 113 20.75 -29.55 -22.79
N ASP A 114 20.86 -30.30 -21.70
CA ASP A 114 20.84 -31.76 -21.68
C ASP A 114 19.56 -32.37 -21.07
N ASN A 115 18.66 -31.54 -20.55
CA ASN A 115 17.38 -31.88 -19.92
C ASN A 115 17.53 -32.72 -18.64
N ASP A 116 18.61 -32.56 -17.87
CA ASP A 116 18.80 -33.23 -16.58
C ASP A 116 18.02 -32.58 -15.41
N GLY A 117 17.36 -31.45 -15.68
CA GLY A 117 16.63 -30.66 -14.70
C GLY A 117 17.47 -29.58 -14.01
N ARG A 118 18.67 -29.27 -14.52
CA ARG A 118 19.58 -28.23 -14.03
C ARG A 118 20.08 -27.36 -15.17
N ALA A 119 20.26 -26.08 -14.87
CA ALA A 119 20.88 -25.16 -15.80
C ALA A 119 22.37 -25.47 -15.99
N ASP A 120 22.81 -25.53 -17.24
CA ASP A 120 24.19 -25.71 -17.67
C ASP A 120 24.70 -24.54 -18.54
N LEU A 121 23.79 -23.70 -19.05
CA LEU A 121 24.09 -22.55 -19.90
C LEU A 121 23.49 -21.26 -19.33
N PHE A 122 24.37 -20.26 -19.13
CA PHE A 122 24.03 -18.91 -18.66
C PHE A 122 24.53 -17.89 -19.68
N GLU A 123 23.61 -17.19 -20.32
CA GLU A 123 23.91 -16.21 -21.37
C GLU A 123 23.53 -14.81 -20.89
N THR A 124 24.53 -13.93 -20.75
CA THR A 124 24.29 -12.51 -20.49
C THR A 124 23.72 -11.85 -21.76
N LEU A 125 22.49 -11.37 -21.69
CA LEU A 125 21.87 -10.61 -22.78
C LEU A 125 22.24 -9.12 -22.73
N TYR A 126 22.31 -8.55 -21.53
CA TYR A 126 22.69 -7.16 -21.32
C TYR A 126 23.24 -6.95 -19.91
N LYS A 127 24.28 -6.10 -19.77
CA LYS A 127 24.93 -5.77 -18.50
C LYS A 127 24.54 -4.38 -18.02
N PHE A 128 24.29 -4.25 -16.73
CA PHE A 128 24.01 -2.98 -16.05
C PHE A 128 25.26 -2.53 -15.27
N ASP A 129 25.52 -1.22 -15.30
CA ASP A 129 26.53 -0.62 -14.43
C ASP A 129 26.03 -0.61 -12.99
N LEU A 130 26.92 -0.79 -12.01
CA LEU A 130 26.60 -0.75 -10.59
C LEU A 130 27.58 0.16 -9.85
N SER A 131 27.08 0.95 -8.90
CA SER A 131 27.93 1.72 -7.98
C SER A 131 28.33 0.91 -6.75
N GLY A 132 27.65 -0.21 -6.51
CA GLY A 132 27.81 -1.05 -5.31
C GLY A 132 26.91 -0.63 -4.15
N ASN A 133 26.00 0.32 -4.36
CA ASN A 133 25.03 0.72 -3.36
C ASN A 133 23.99 -0.39 -3.12
N TYR A 134 23.63 -0.64 -1.85
CA TYR A 134 22.70 -1.71 -1.49
C TYR A 134 21.30 -1.55 -2.10
N HIS A 135 20.90 -0.33 -2.47
CA HIS A 135 19.57 -0.01 -2.96
C HIS A 135 19.45 -0.08 -4.50
N GLU A 136 20.54 -0.39 -5.21
CA GLU A 136 20.56 -0.59 -6.66
C GLU A 136 20.05 -1.98 -7.06
N TYR A 137 18.72 -2.13 -7.05
CA TYR A 137 18.01 -3.31 -7.54
C TYR A 137 17.72 -3.22 -9.04
N ALA A 138 17.53 -4.38 -9.67
CA ALA A 138 17.11 -4.51 -11.06
C ALA A 138 15.94 -5.49 -11.15
N TYR A 139 14.79 -5.05 -11.66
CA TYR A 139 13.54 -5.82 -11.67
C TYR A 139 13.13 -6.24 -13.08
N GLY A 140 12.50 -7.41 -13.18
CA GLY A 140 12.06 -8.01 -14.45
C GLY A 140 12.83 -9.30 -14.80
N PRO A 141 12.89 -9.70 -16.08
CA PRO A 141 12.29 -9.03 -17.23
C PRO A 141 10.77 -9.28 -17.29
N LEU A 142 10.05 -8.40 -17.98
CA LEU A 142 8.73 -8.69 -18.52
C LEU A 142 8.75 -8.67 -20.04
N PHE A 143 8.07 -9.64 -20.66
CA PHE A 143 8.00 -9.70 -22.10
C PHE A 143 6.86 -8.84 -22.65
N ASP A 144 7.15 -8.12 -23.74
CA ASP A 144 6.10 -7.57 -24.60
C ASP A 144 5.63 -8.63 -25.62
N LYS A 145 4.63 -8.27 -26.44
CA LYS A 145 4.09 -9.15 -27.48
C LYS A 145 5.11 -9.52 -28.56
N ASN A 146 6.14 -8.71 -28.79
CA ASN A 146 7.22 -8.98 -29.75
C ASN A 146 8.30 -9.91 -29.15
N GLY A 147 8.29 -10.09 -27.84
CA GLY A 147 9.29 -10.83 -27.08
C GLY A 147 10.52 -10.01 -26.73
N ASP A 148 10.43 -8.69 -26.81
CA ASP A 148 11.40 -7.80 -26.18
C ASP A 148 11.12 -7.74 -24.67
N MET A 149 12.11 -7.33 -23.89
CA MET A 149 12.10 -7.43 -22.44
C MET A 149 12.16 -6.05 -21.80
N TYR A 150 11.25 -5.76 -20.88
CA TYR A 150 11.29 -4.57 -20.03
C TYR A 150 11.97 -4.88 -18.70
N VAL A 151 12.86 -3.97 -18.29
CA VAL A 151 13.59 -4.01 -17.02
C VAL A 151 13.54 -2.62 -16.40
N THR A 152 13.39 -2.54 -15.08
CA THR A 152 13.54 -1.29 -14.33
C THR A 152 14.75 -1.34 -13.41
N LEU A 153 15.50 -0.24 -13.37
CA LEU A 153 16.66 -0.09 -12.50
C LEU A 153 16.34 0.90 -11.38
N ASN A 154 16.47 0.44 -10.15
CA ASN A 154 16.18 1.18 -8.93
C ASN A 154 17.26 2.22 -8.65
N VAL A 155 16.92 3.38 -8.10
CA VAL A 155 17.95 4.35 -7.67
C VAL A 155 18.70 3.86 -6.42
N ALA A 156 19.96 4.31 -6.27
CA ALA A 156 20.72 4.14 -5.05
C ALA A 156 20.12 4.97 -3.89
N TRP A 157 20.47 4.61 -2.65
CA TRP A 157 20.07 5.36 -1.46
C TRP A 157 21.28 6.00 -0.78
N ILE A 158 21.27 7.33 -0.70
CA ILE A 158 22.32 8.14 -0.05
C ILE A 158 21.71 9.21 0.89
N GLY A 159 20.57 8.89 1.49
CA GLY A 159 19.68 9.83 2.20
C GLY A 159 18.55 10.40 1.34
N TYR A 160 18.63 10.18 0.02
CA TYR A 160 17.60 10.39 -0.99
C TYR A 160 17.86 9.45 -2.17
N GLY A 161 16.90 9.34 -3.09
CA GLY A 161 17.04 8.52 -4.30
C GLY A 161 17.97 9.15 -5.34
N GLU A 162 19.04 8.45 -5.73
CA GLU A 162 20.01 8.95 -6.70
C GLU A 162 20.45 7.88 -7.71
N GLY A 163 20.47 8.22 -9.00
CA GLY A 163 20.88 7.30 -10.07
C GLY A 163 22.41 7.23 -10.18
N LEU A 164 23.10 6.58 -9.24
CA LEU A 164 24.57 6.63 -9.18
C LEU A 164 25.29 5.98 -10.35
N ALA A 165 24.78 4.84 -10.84
CA ALA A 165 25.27 4.14 -12.03
C ALA A 165 24.36 4.35 -13.25
N LYS A 166 24.91 4.12 -14.46
CA LYS A 166 24.24 4.44 -15.72
C LYS A 166 22.86 3.79 -15.78
N TRP A 167 21.85 4.58 -16.15
CA TRP A 167 20.45 4.18 -16.25
C TRP A 167 19.73 3.78 -14.95
N HIS A 168 20.34 3.91 -13.77
CA HIS A 168 19.58 3.77 -12.53
C HIS A 168 18.52 4.88 -12.41
N GLY A 169 17.29 4.49 -12.07
CA GLY A 169 16.09 5.33 -12.11
C GLY A 169 15.33 5.32 -13.45
N TRP A 170 15.57 4.32 -14.30
CA TRP A 170 14.98 4.20 -15.64
C TRP A 170 14.20 2.90 -15.87
N LEU A 171 13.22 2.99 -16.77
CA LEU A 171 12.64 1.87 -17.50
C LEU A 171 13.41 1.67 -18.81
N LEU A 172 13.92 0.46 -19.00
CA LEU A 172 14.70 0.05 -20.17
C LEU A 172 13.97 -1.04 -20.95
N LYS A 173 14.14 -1.03 -22.26
CA LYS A 173 13.72 -2.11 -23.16
C LYS A 173 14.96 -2.80 -23.74
N ILE A 174 15.07 -4.10 -23.54
CA ILE A 174 16.15 -4.94 -24.07
C ILE A 174 15.57 -5.84 -25.17
N LYS A 175 16.12 -5.72 -26.37
CA LYS A 175 15.73 -6.54 -27.52
C LYS A 175 16.40 -7.92 -27.44
N LYS A 176 15.90 -8.87 -28.23
CA LYS A 176 16.44 -10.24 -28.28
C LYS A 176 17.91 -10.30 -28.71
N ASP A 177 18.38 -9.32 -29.47
CA ASP A 177 19.77 -9.21 -29.91
C ASP A 177 20.70 -8.55 -28.87
N GLY A 178 20.18 -8.21 -27.68
CA GLY A 178 20.91 -7.52 -26.62
C GLY A 178 20.94 -6.00 -26.74
N THR A 179 20.33 -5.41 -27.78
CA THR A 179 20.24 -3.95 -27.91
C THR A 179 19.34 -3.38 -26.83
N MET A 180 19.82 -2.33 -26.14
CA MET A 180 19.08 -1.63 -25.10
C MET A 180 18.55 -0.29 -25.61
N GLU A 181 17.30 0.04 -25.26
CA GLU A 181 16.65 1.31 -25.51
C GLU A 181 16.10 1.89 -24.19
N PRO A 182 16.54 3.09 -23.76
CA PRO A 182 15.94 3.77 -22.62
C PRO A 182 14.55 4.31 -23.00
N ILE A 183 13.55 4.09 -22.15
CA ILE A 183 12.15 4.43 -22.43
C ILE A 183 11.71 5.65 -21.63
N ALA A 184 11.79 5.57 -20.31
CA ALA A 184 11.29 6.60 -19.39
C ALA A 184 12.17 6.64 -18.13
N THR A 185 12.18 7.80 -17.45
CA THR A 185 12.98 8.01 -16.23
C THR A 185 12.15 8.58 -15.10
N GLY A 186 12.75 8.75 -13.93
CA GLY A 186 12.11 9.27 -12.72
C GLY A 186 11.44 8.21 -11.87
N LEU A 187 11.90 6.97 -12.01
CA LEU A 187 11.52 5.83 -11.17
C LEU A 187 12.43 5.85 -9.94
N ARG A 188 11.87 5.66 -8.74
CA ARG A 188 12.64 5.59 -7.48
C ARG A 188 12.82 4.14 -7.08
N SER A 189 11.74 3.49 -6.68
CA SER A 189 11.71 2.11 -6.21
C SER A 189 10.71 1.24 -7.00
N PRO A 190 10.95 1.02 -8.31
CA PRO A 190 9.97 0.44 -9.23
C PRO A 190 9.91 -1.10 -9.17
N ALA A 191 9.61 -1.66 -8.01
CA ALA A 191 9.54 -3.12 -7.80
C ALA A 191 8.43 -3.80 -8.62
N GLY A 192 7.34 -3.08 -8.87
CA GLY A 192 6.23 -3.51 -9.71
C GLY A 192 6.34 -2.95 -11.11
N ILE A 193 6.38 -3.83 -12.10
CA ILE A 193 6.20 -3.49 -13.50
C ILE A 193 5.19 -4.44 -14.10
N MET A 194 4.45 -4.01 -15.12
CA MET A 194 3.53 -4.85 -15.86
C MET A 194 3.36 -4.33 -17.28
N VAL A 195 3.19 -5.25 -18.24
CA VAL A 195 2.62 -4.98 -19.56
C VAL A 195 1.20 -5.55 -19.55
N ASN A 196 0.19 -4.73 -19.78
CA ASN A 196 -1.20 -5.19 -19.78
C ASN A 196 -1.60 -5.83 -21.12
N SER A 197 -2.83 -6.35 -21.20
CA SER A 197 -3.42 -6.97 -22.39
C SER A 197 -3.48 -6.02 -23.61
N SER A 198 -3.54 -4.71 -23.38
CA SER A 198 -3.45 -3.66 -24.40
C SER A 198 -2.02 -3.32 -24.84
N ASN A 199 -1.00 -3.96 -24.24
CA ASN A 199 0.42 -3.69 -24.47
C ASN A 199 0.90 -2.33 -23.95
N ASP A 200 0.20 -1.77 -22.97
CA ASP A 200 0.59 -0.58 -22.23
C ASP A 200 1.44 -0.96 -21.01
N ILE A 201 2.41 -0.12 -20.67
CA ILE A 201 3.36 -0.40 -19.58
C ILE A 201 2.96 0.39 -18.34
N PHE A 202 2.87 -0.32 -17.22
CA PHE A 202 2.63 0.27 -15.92
C PHE A 202 3.77 -0.04 -14.97
N TYR A 203 4.06 0.90 -14.08
CA TYR A 203 4.93 0.66 -12.94
C TYR A 203 4.25 1.07 -11.64
N ALA A 204 4.54 0.35 -10.57
CA ALA A 204 4.17 0.68 -9.21
C ALA A 204 5.34 1.36 -8.49
N GLU A 205 5.03 2.33 -7.64
CA GLU A 205 6.01 3.10 -6.89
C GLU A 205 5.65 3.21 -5.42
N ASN A 206 6.66 3.21 -4.56
CA ASN A 206 6.52 3.40 -3.12
C ASN A 206 6.63 4.88 -2.74
N GLN A 207 6.09 5.22 -1.57
CA GLN A 207 6.33 6.53 -0.98
C GLN A 207 7.83 6.82 -0.89
N GLY A 208 8.23 8.08 -1.12
CA GLY A 208 9.61 8.55 -0.97
C GLY A 208 9.79 9.98 -1.44
N ASP A 209 11.03 10.37 -1.72
CA ASP A 209 11.35 11.68 -2.30
C ASP A 209 10.66 11.86 -3.67
N TRP A 210 9.95 12.98 -3.84
CA TRP A 210 9.04 13.31 -4.95
C TRP A 210 7.84 12.38 -5.13
N VAL A 211 7.63 11.43 -4.21
CA VAL A 211 6.52 10.48 -4.26
C VAL A 211 5.72 10.53 -2.95
N GLY A 212 4.63 11.30 -2.97
CA GLY A 212 3.82 11.53 -1.76
C GLY A 212 3.21 10.26 -1.15
N SER A 213 2.83 9.29 -1.98
CA SER A 213 2.20 8.03 -1.57
C SER A 213 2.44 6.93 -2.62
N GLY A 214 2.13 5.68 -2.26
CA GLY A 214 2.12 4.57 -3.21
C GLY A 214 1.24 4.87 -4.43
N ARG A 215 1.66 4.43 -5.62
CA ARG A 215 0.92 4.69 -6.86
C ARG A 215 1.23 3.70 -7.97
N VAL A 216 0.36 3.64 -8.97
CA VAL A 216 0.58 3.00 -10.27
C VAL A 216 0.49 4.06 -11.38
N THR A 217 1.44 4.03 -12.31
CA THR A 217 1.56 5.02 -13.38
C THR A 217 1.82 4.33 -14.71
N HIS A 218 1.11 4.75 -15.75
CA HIS A 218 1.37 4.36 -17.13
C HIS A 218 2.62 5.09 -17.66
N LEU A 219 3.52 4.41 -18.36
CA LEU A 219 4.73 5.01 -18.94
C LEU A 219 4.84 4.77 -20.44
N GLU A 220 5.11 5.85 -21.16
CA GLU A 220 5.44 5.88 -22.59
C GLU A 220 6.88 6.37 -22.79
N LYS A 221 7.40 6.17 -23.99
CA LYS A 221 8.75 6.66 -24.34
C LYS A 221 8.80 8.18 -24.23
N GLY A 222 9.75 8.70 -23.46
CA GLY A 222 9.91 10.13 -23.20
C GLY A 222 9.19 10.64 -21.94
N ASP A 223 8.48 9.76 -21.21
CA ASP A 223 7.86 10.15 -19.95
C ASP A 223 8.88 10.31 -18.81
N PHE A 224 8.53 11.20 -17.89
CA PHE A 224 9.18 11.41 -16.60
C PHE A 224 8.21 11.08 -15.46
N ALA A 225 8.55 10.09 -14.65
CA ALA A 225 7.71 9.57 -13.57
C ALA A 225 7.71 10.46 -12.31
N GLY A 226 8.69 11.35 -12.14
CA GLY A 226 8.67 12.38 -11.08
C GLY A 226 9.86 12.39 -10.11
N ASN A 227 10.62 11.30 -9.96
CA ASN A 227 11.80 11.31 -9.08
C ASN A 227 13.05 11.92 -9.76
N ALA A 228 13.85 12.71 -9.04
CA ALA A 228 14.99 13.41 -9.63
C ALA A 228 16.20 12.52 -9.96
N GLY A 229 16.31 11.33 -9.37
CA GLY A 229 17.52 10.49 -9.41
C GLY A 229 17.93 10.13 -10.84
N GLY A 230 16.99 9.63 -11.64
CA GLY A 230 17.25 9.22 -13.02
C GLY A 230 17.61 10.37 -13.98
N LEU A 231 17.33 11.62 -13.62
CA LEU A 231 17.66 12.81 -14.44
C LEU A 231 19.16 12.99 -14.64
N ARG A 232 20.01 12.33 -13.85
CA ARG A 232 21.45 12.32 -14.07
C ARG A 232 21.84 11.85 -15.47
N TRP A 233 21.07 10.92 -16.04
CA TRP A 233 21.39 10.24 -17.30
C TRP A 233 20.62 10.78 -18.51
N THR A 234 19.87 11.88 -18.37
CA THR A 234 19.13 12.47 -19.51
C THR A 234 20.05 13.14 -20.55
N LYS A 235 21.31 13.38 -20.19
CA LYS A 235 22.36 13.93 -21.07
C LYS A 235 22.94 12.90 -22.04
N GLU A 236 22.73 11.61 -21.78
CA GLU A 236 23.18 10.55 -22.68
C GLU A 236 22.51 10.71 -24.06
N PRO A 237 23.24 10.49 -25.17
CA PRO A 237 22.70 10.68 -26.52
C PRO A 237 21.40 9.90 -26.79
N GLU A 238 21.32 8.67 -26.28
CA GLU A 238 20.21 7.73 -26.44
C GLU A 238 18.98 8.10 -25.59
N SER A 239 19.10 9.00 -24.62
CA SER A 239 17.99 9.38 -23.74
C SER A 239 16.84 10.04 -24.52
N PRO A 240 15.60 9.52 -24.46
CA PRO A 240 14.43 10.19 -25.04
C PRO A 240 13.93 11.37 -24.19
N VAL A 241 14.39 11.50 -22.95
CA VAL A 241 14.02 12.58 -22.02
C VAL A 241 15.14 13.60 -21.97
N LYS A 242 14.83 14.90 -22.12
CA LYS A 242 15.81 15.99 -22.04
C LYS A 242 15.65 16.88 -20.80
N LEU A 243 14.71 16.54 -19.93
CA LEU A 243 14.47 17.21 -18.66
C LEU A 243 15.72 17.24 -17.78
N THR A 244 15.98 18.38 -17.15
CA THR A 244 17.11 18.60 -16.24
C THR A 244 16.64 18.76 -14.79
N ARG A 245 17.58 18.71 -13.83
CA ARG A 245 17.26 18.99 -12.42
C ARG A 245 16.90 20.45 -12.19
N GLU A 246 17.51 21.36 -12.95
CA GLU A 246 17.21 22.78 -12.93
C GLU A 246 15.77 23.05 -13.39
N ASP A 247 15.26 22.27 -14.35
CA ASP A 247 13.86 22.34 -14.75
C ASP A 247 12.94 21.80 -13.65
N LEU A 248 13.28 20.66 -13.06
CA LEU A 248 12.50 20.08 -11.95
C LEU A 248 12.45 21.02 -10.73
N ALA A 249 13.53 21.72 -10.42
CA ALA A 249 13.61 22.66 -9.31
C ALA A 249 12.58 23.81 -9.43
N LYS A 250 12.08 24.12 -10.63
CA LYS A 250 11.01 25.11 -10.84
C LYS A 250 9.67 24.67 -10.22
N VAL A 251 9.48 23.36 -10.04
CA VAL A 251 8.23 22.77 -9.55
C VAL A 251 8.39 22.00 -8.23
N ASP A 252 9.61 21.84 -7.71
CA ASP A 252 9.91 21.29 -6.39
C ASP A 252 9.67 22.32 -5.28
N ASN A 253 8.40 22.64 -5.06
CA ASN A 253 7.96 23.67 -4.12
C ASN A 253 6.73 23.24 -3.30
N GLY A 254 6.39 21.94 -3.34
CA GLY A 254 5.25 21.37 -2.64
C GLY A 254 3.90 21.60 -3.33
N GLN A 255 3.82 22.21 -4.52
CA GLN A 255 2.55 22.22 -5.25
C GLN A 255 2.09 20.80 -5.60
N PRO A 256 0.80 20.55 -5.87
CA PRO A 256 0.34 19.26 -6.34
C PRO A 256 1.03 18.86 -7.66
N MET A 257 1.29 17.56 -7.85
CA MET A 257 1.93 17.03 -9.07
C MET A 257 1.16 17.39 -10.34
N PHE A 258 -0.18 17.51 -10.24
CA PHE A 258 -1.04 17.97 -11.33
C PHE A 258 -0.70 19.39 -11.81
N GLU A 259 -0.36 20.30 -10.89
CA GLU A 259 0.08 21.65 -11.22
C GLU A 259 1.50 21.64 -11.78
N ALA A 260 2.40 20.83 -11.21
CA ALA A 260 3.75 20.64 -11.73
C ALA A 260 3.76 20.15 -13.20
N ALA A 261 2.85 19.24 -13.57
CA ALA A 261 2.73 18.71 -14.92
C ALA A 261 2.23 19.73 -15.96
N LYS A 262 1.66 20.86 -15.52
CA LYS A 262 1.35 21.98 -16.42
C LYS A 262 2.62 22.68 -16.89
N VAL A 263 3.69 22.65 -16.08
CA VAL A 263 4.99 23.26 -16.38
C VAL A 263 5.93 22.24 -17.02
N ILE A 264 6.08 21.05 -16.43
CA ILE A 264 6.92 19.97 -16.93
C ILE A 264 6.08 19.02 -17.78
N LYS A 265 6.21 19.08 -19.11
CA LYS A 265 5.32 18.36 -20.04
C LYS A 265 5.58 16.85 -20.07
N GLU A 266 6.81 16.46 -19.78
CA GLU A 266 7.23 15.07 -19.64
C GLU A 266 6.70 14.44 -18.34
N LEU A 267 6.29 15.24 -17.34
CA LEU A 267 5.86 14.73 -16.04
C LEU A 267 4.54 13.96 -16.16
N LYS A 268 4.61 12.65 -15.98
CA LYS A 268 3.48 11.75 -16.10
C LYS A 268 2.70 11.65 -14.79
N LEU A 269 1.40 11.91 -14.86
CA LEU A 269 0.52 11.80 -13.71
C LEU A 269 0.20 10.33 -13.39
N PRO A 270 0.06 9.98 -12.11
CA PRO A 270 -0.29 8.62 -11.74
C PRO A 270 -1.68 8.23 -12.22
N ALA A 271 -1.82 7.01 -12.71
CA ALA A 271 -3.13 6.47 -13.09
C ALA A 271 -3.98 6.24 -11.84
N VAL A 272 -3.38 5.65 -10.79
CA VAL A 272 -4.06 5.41 -9.51
C VAL A 272 -3.09 5.65 -8.37
N TRP A 273 -3.46 6.53 -7.44
CA TRP A 273 -2.83 6.65 -6.13
C TRP A 273 -3.41 5.63 -5.16
N PHE A 274 -2.55 5.08 -4.32
CA PHE A 274 -2.87 4.20 -3.20
C PHE A 274 -2.57 4.99 -1.93
N PRO A 275 -3.59 5.55 -1.25
CA PRO A 275 -3.36 6.35 -0.05
C PRO A 275 -2.55 5.62 1.01
N HIS A 276 -1.46 6.24 1.43
CA HIS A 276 -0.47 5.63 2.30
C HIS A 276 -1.13 5.17 3.59
N THR A 277 -0.72 4.01 4.11
CA THR A 277 -1.26 3.33 5.29
C THR A 277 -2.66 2.72 5.14
N LEU A 278 -3.53 3.31 4.32
CA LEU A 278 -4.89 2.81 4.09
C LEU A 278 -4.84 1.69 3.04
N MET A 279 -4.17 1.96 1.93
CA MET A 279 -4.05 1.09 0.77
C MET A 279 -2.66 0.45 0.65
N GLY A 280 -1.95 0.31 1.77
CA GLY A 280 -0.58 -0.21 1.82
C GLY A 280 0.46 0.88 2.08
N ILE A 281 1.72 0.46 2.21
CA ILE A 281 2.87 1.35 2.47
C ILE A 281 4.03 1.11 1.49
N SER A 282 4.04 -0.01 0.78
CA SER A 282 5.06 -0.40 -0.20
C SER A 282 4.43 -1.28 -1.28
N THR A 283 3.81 -0.64 -2.27
CA THR A 283 3.28 -1.31 -3.47
C THR A 283 4.40 -2.07 -4.22
N ALA A 284 4.12 -3.30 -4.62
CA ALA A 284 5.04 -4.15 -5.34
C ALA A 284 4.41 -4.56 -6.69
N ASP A 285 4.20 -5.85 -6.94
CA ASP A 285 3.73 -6.38 -8.22
C ASP A 285 2.32 -5.90 -8.61
N ILE A 286 2.06 -5.89 -9.91
CA ILE A 286 0.75 -5.59 -10.52
C ILE A 286 0.35 -6.77 -11.40
N LEU A 287 -0.85 -7.31 -11.21
CA LEU A 287 -1.36 -8.45 -11.95
C LEU A 287 -2.74 -8.15 -12.54
N GLU A 288 -2.86 -8.18 -13.87
CA GLU A 288 -4.14 -8.03 -14.58
C GLU A 288 -4.90 -9.35 -14.61
N ASP A 289 -6.17 -9.36 -14.21
CA ASP A 289 -7.06 -10.52 -14.27
C ASP A 289 -7.47 -10.84 -15.71
N THR A 290 -6.68 -11.69 -16.36
CA THR A 290 -6.98 -12.24 -17.68
C THR A 290 -7.66 -13.62 -17.59
N THR A 291 -8.12 -14.04 -16.41
CA THR A 291 -8.64 -15.40 -16.18
C THR A 291 -10.07 -15.61 -16.66
N GLN A 292 -10.71 -14.55 -17.16
CA GLN A 292 -12.09 -14.58 -17.69
C GLN A 292 -13.11 -15.12 -16.66
N GLY A 293 -12.93 -14.77 -15.39
CA GLY A 293 -13.86 -15.10 -14.30
C GLY A 293 -13.48 -16.31 -13.46
N ALA A 294 -12.39 -17.03 -13.80
CA ALA A 294 -11.89 -18.11 -12.96
C ALA A 294 -11.40 -17.60 -11.59
N PHE A 295 -10.98 -16.32 -11.52
CA PHE A 295 -10.61 -15.65 -10.28
C PHE A 295 -11.72 -14.74 -9.71
N GLY A 296 -12.98 -15.11 -9.93
CA GLY A 296 -14.14 -14.41 -9.37
C GLY A 296 -14.64 -13.24 -10.25
N PRO A 297 -15.39 -12.28 -9.67
CA PRO A 297 -16.21 -11.33 -10.44
C PRO A 297 -15.42 -10.16 -11.04
N PHE A 298 -14.09 -10.17 -10.98
CA PHE A 298 -13.22 -9.02 -11.25
C PHE A 298 -12.39 -9.16 -12.53
N ALA A 299 -12.83 -9.98 -13.49
CA ALA A 299 -12.17 -10.13 -14.78
C ALA A 299 -11.89 -8.77 -15.46
N GLY A 300 -10.68 -8.61 -15.98
CA GLY A 300 -10.17 -7.37 -16.59
C GLY A 300 -9.73 -6.28 -15.60
N GLN A 301 -9.84 -6.53 -14.29
CA GLN A 301 -9.31 -5.64 -13.25
C GLN A 301 -7.89 -6.02 -12.86
N TYR A 302 -7.31 -5.26 -11.94
CA TYR A 302 -5.92 -5.37 -11.55
C TYR A 302 -5.79 -5.65 -10.06
N PHE A 303 -4.77 -6.41 -9.69
CA PHE A 303 -4.38 -6.71 -8.32
C PHE A 303 -2.99 -6.16 -8.06
N VAL A 304 -2.84 -5.34 -7.02
CA VAL A 304 -1.58 -4.72 -6.63
C VAL A 304 -1.18 -5.27 -5.28
N SER A 305 -0.04 -5.94 -5.22
CA SER A 305 0.51 -6.40 -3.94
C SER A 305 1.14 -5.26 -3.14
N ASP A 306 1.15 -5.40 -1.82
CA ASP A 306 1.87 -4.55 -0.90
C ASP A 306 2.81 -5.37 -0.02
N GLN A 307 4.08 -4.98 0.00
CA GLN A 307 5.13 -5.64 0.78
C GLN A 307 4.97 -5.34 2.27
N GLY A 308 4.77 -4.08 2.65
CA GLY A 308 4.79 -3.68 4.07
C GLY A 308 3.59 -4.21 4.86
N HIS A 309 2.39 -4.16 4.29
CA HIS A 309 1.14 -4.61 4.91
C HIS A 309 0.74 -6.04 4.53
N SER A 310 1.55 -6.77 3.75
CA SER A 310 1.31 -8.18 3.41
C SER A 310 -0.11 -8.41 2.91
N LYS A 311 -0.50 -7.63 1.90
CA LYS A 311 -1.85 -7.63 1.36
C LYS A 311 -1.88 -7.43 -0.15
N ILE A 312 -3.02 -7.73 -0.73
CA ILE A 312 -3.37 -7.39 -2.11
C ILE A 312 -4.52 -6.38 -2.07
N MET A 313 -4.37 -5.32 -2.87
CA MET A 313 -5.43 -4.37 -3.18
C MET A 313 -5.92 -4.61 -4.61
N ARG A 314 -7.17 -4.25 -4.88
CA ARG A 314 -7.73 -4.25 -6.23
C ARG A 314 -7.62 -2.86 -6.85
N MET A 315 -7.51 -2.79 -8.17
CA MET A 315 -7.43 -1.56 -8.95
C MET A 315 -8.24 -1.69 -10.24
N THR A 316 -8.95 -0.63 -10.60
CA THR A 316 -9.62 -0.46 -11.89
C THR A 316 -8.99 0.69 -12.64
N LEU A 317 -8.84 0.56 -13.96
CA LEU A 317 -8.33 1.61 -14.84
C LEU A 317 -9.39 2.04 -15.84
N GLU A 318 -9.39 3.32 -16.19
CA GLU A 318 -10.11 3.88 -17.33
C GLU A 318 -9.24 4.90 -18.05
N LYS A 319 -9.55 5.15 -19.34
CA LYS A 319 -8.85 6.15 -20.16
C LYS A 319 -9.84 7.24 -20.55
N VAL A 320 -9.67 8.44 -19.99
CA VAL A 320 -10.55 9.59 -20.20
C VAL A 320 -9.75 10.71 -20.86
N ASN A 321 -10.20 11.17 -22.02
CA ASN A 321 -9.49 12.19 -22.82
C ASN A 321 -8.00 11.86 -23.03
N GLY A 322 -7.71 10.58 -23.30
CA GLY A 322 -6.36 10.05 -23.49
C GLY A 322 -5.54 9.83 -22.21
N LYS A 323 -6.03 10.26 -21.03
CA LYS A 323 -5.34 10.10 -19.75
C LYS A 323 -5.81 8.85 -19.02
N TYR A 324 -4.87 8.07 -18.51
CA TYR A 324 -5.17 6.99 -17.58
C TYR A 324 -5.56 7.57 -16.22
N GLN A 325 -6.60 6.99 -15.64
CA GLN A 325 -7.09 7.28 -14.29
C GLN A 325 -7.86 6.06 -13.75
N GLY A 326 -8.33 6.09 -12.51
CA GLY A 326 -9.06 4.94 -11.96
C GLY A 326 -9.12 4.92 -10.45
N ALA A 327 -9.45 3.76 -9.88
CA ALA A 327 -9.64 3.62 -8.44
C ALA A 327 -8.94 2.40 -7.87
N CYS A 328 -8.56 2.48 -6.59
CA CYS A 328 -8.13 1.34 -5.79
C CYS A 328 -9.15 0.99 -4.70
N TYR A 329 -9.16 -0.29 -4.32
CA TYR A 329 -10.10 -0.91 -3.37
C TYR A 329 -9.34 -1.90 -2.47
N PRO A 330 -9.68 -2.01 -1.18
CA PRO A 330 -9.25 -3.15 -0.37
C PRO A 330 -9.68 -4.49 -0.99
N PHE A 331 -8.96 -5.57 -0.71
CA PHE A 331 -9.27 -6.87 -1.31
C PHE A 331 -8.92 -8.07 -0.42
N ARG A 332 -7.63 -8.29 -0.11
CA ARG A 332 -7.22 -9.42 0.73
C ARG A 332 -5.98 -9.13 1.56
N GLU A 333 -6.09 -9.25 2.88
CA GLU A 333 -4.98 -9.15 3.84
C GLU A 333 -4.55 -10.51 4.42
N GLY A 334 -3.61 -10.51 5.38
CA GLY A 334 -3.25 -11.72 6.13
C GLY A 334 -2.32 -12.69 5.40
N PHE A 335 -1.58 -12.21 4.40
CA PHE A 335 -0.47 -12.97 3.84
C PHE A 335 0.67 -13.12 4.86
N ALA A 336 1.40 -14.23 4.79
CA ALA A 336 2.35 -14.63 5.82
C ALA A 336 3.60 -13.74 5.89
N SER A 337 3.94 -13.02 4.82
CA SER A 337 5.10 -12.13 4.73
C SER A 337 4.86 -11.09 3.63
N GLY A 338 5.78 -10.15 3.46
CA GLY A 338 5.63 -9.07 2.48
C GLY A 338 5.62 -9.57 1.04
N LEU A 339 4.52 -9.31 0.32
CA LEU A 339 4.33 -9.73 -1.07
C LEU A 339 5.20 -8.90 -2.01
N ILE A 340 5.88 -9.58 -2.92
CA ILE A 340 6.69 -8.90 -3.95
C ILE A 340 6.40 -9.41 -5.37
N ARG A 341 5.82 -10.61 -5.54
CA ARG A 341 5.47 -11.17 -6.85
C ARG A 341 4.11 -11.85 -6.83
N LEU A 342 3.33 -11.66 -7.88
CA LEU A 342 2.02 -12.28 -8.11
C LEU A 342 1.98 -12.96 -9.48
N ARG A 343 1.52 -14.21 -9.58
CA ARG A 343 1.28 -14.87 -10.87
C ARG A 343 0.00 -15.68 -10.83
N PHE A 344 -0.79 -15.64 -11.90
CA PHE A 344 -1.89 -16.58 -12.06
C PHE A 344 -1.35 -17.99 -12.27
N GLY A 345 -1.92 -18.94 -11.53
CA GLY A 345 -1.78 -20.36 -11.79
C GLY A 345 -2.68 -20.81 -12.95
N LEU A 346 -2.42 -22.02 -13.45
CA LEU A 346 -3.19 -22.65 -14.51
C LEU A 346 -4.66 -22.90 -14.13
N ASP A 347 -4.98 -22.94 -12.84
CA ASP A 347 -6.34 -23.12 -12.33
C ASP A 347 -7.06 -21.80 -12.01
N GLY A 348 -6.47 -20.65 -12.38
CA GLY A 348 -7.03 -19.32 -12.13
C GLY A 348 -6.77 -18.77 -10.73
N SER A 349 -6.16 -19.52 -9.82
CA SER A 349 -5.69 -18.98 -8.53
C SER A 349 -4.48 -18.06 -8.69
N VAL A 350 -4.13 -17.28 -7.66
CA VAL A 350 -2.93 -16.43 -7.67
C VAL A 350 -1.85 -17.01 -6.75
N PHE A 351 -0.65 -17.24 -7.25
CA PHE A 351 0.54 -17.45 -6.44
C PHE A 351 1.11 -16.11 -5.98
N GLY A 352 1.31 -15.95 -4.67
CA GLY A 352 1.96 -14.82 -4.04
C GLY A 352 3.31 -15.22 -3.45
N GLY A 353 4.38 -14.60 -3.93
CA GLY A 353 5.75 -14.80 -3.47
C GLY A 353 6.15 -13.69 -2.52
N MET A 354 6.72 -14.06 -1.37
CA MET A 354 6.93 -13.14 -0.27
C MET A 354 8.34 -13.19 0.33
N THR A 355 8.77 -12.05 0.87
CA THR A 355 10.01 -11.88 1.60
C THR A 355 9.95 -10.63 2.50
N SER A 356 10.48 -10.76 3.71
CA SER A 356 10.75 -9.64 4.62
C SER A 356 12.23 -9.25 4.63
N ARG A 357 13.03 -9.78 3.70
CA ARG A 357 14.44 -9.42 3.58
C ARG A 357 14.54 -7.99 3.09
N GLY A 358 15.27 -7.15 3.82
CA GLY A 358 15.46 -5.73 3.52
C GLY A 358 14.47 -4.84 4.26
N TRP A 359 13.17 -5.17 4.21
CA TRP A 359 12.10 -4.39 4.83
C TRP A 359 11.13 -5.30 5.60
N SER A 360 10.81 -4.90 6.84
CA SER A 360 9.82 -5.61 7.66
C SER A 360 8.42 -5.55 7.04
N SER A 361 7.61 -6.55 7.34
CA SER A 361 6.22 -6.64 6.91
C SER A 361 5.30 -6.98 8.09
N THR A 362 4.00 -6.71 7.97
CA THR A 362 2.98 -7.12 8.95
C THR A 362 2.86 -8.64 9.06
N GLY A 363 3.04 -9.36 7.95
CA GLY A 363 3.19 -10.81 7.92
C GLY A 363 4.43 -11.23 8.72
N PRO A 364 4.29 -12.16 9.69
CA PRO A 364 5.34 -12.45 10.67
C PRO A 364 6.47 -13.33 10.13
N GLU A 365 6.26 -14.03 9.01
CA GLU A 365 7.25 -14.93 8.43
C GLU A 365 8.33 -14.17 7.66
N LEU A 366 9.55 -14.71 7.65
CA LEU A 366 10.66 -14.10 6.92
C LEU A 366 10.49 -14.17 5.40
N TYR A 367 9.80 -15.20 4.93
CA TYR A 367 9.46 -15.44 3.53
C TYR A 367 8.37 -16.50 3.47
N ALA A 368 7.58 -16.48 2.41
CA ALA A 368 6.54 -17.48 2.19
C ALA A 368 6.19 -17.59 0.70
N LEU A 369 5.54 -18.68 0.36
CA LEU A 369 4.84 -18.86 -0.90
C LEU A 369 3.42 -19.31 -0.57
N GLN A 370 2.43 -18.53 -1.00
CA GLN A 370 1.02 -18.86 -0.76
C GLN A 370 0.23 -18.77 -2.06
N ARG A 371 -0.87 -19.52 -2.13
CA ARG A 371 -1.90 -19.38 -3.16
C ARG A 371 -3.10 -18.65 -2.58
N LEU A 372 -3.63 -17.69 -3.32
CA LEU A 372 -4.92 -17.10 -3.09
C LEU A 372 -5.93 -17.77 -4.02
N VAL A 373 -6.93 -18.42 -3.45
CA VAL A 373 -7.89 -19.26 -4.17
C VAL A 373 -9.30 -18.72 -3.96
N TRP A 374 -9.98 -18.37 -5.06
CA TRP A 374 -11.39 -17.98 -4.99
C TRP A 374 -12.25 -19.17 -4.56
N THR A 375 -13.17 -18.97 -3.60
CA THR A 375 -13.99 -20.06 -3.03
C THR A 375 -15.22 -20.40 -3.89
N GLY A 376 -15.41 -19.70 -5.01
CA GLY A 376 -16.62 -19.77 -5.83
C GLY A 376 -17.77 -18.89 -5.31
N LYS A 377 -17.60 -18.22 -4.15
CA LYS A 377 -18.60 -17.29 -3.60
C LYS A 377 -18.31 -15.87 -4.06
N VAL A 378 -19.34 -15.15 -4.49
CA VAL A 378 -19.23 -13.73 -4.87
C VAL A 378 -19.59 -12.85 -3.66
N PRO A 379 -18.69 -11.98 -3.18
CA PRO A 379 -19.03 -11.02 -2.12
C PRO A 379 -19.90 -9.89 -2.68
N PHE A 380 -20.72 -9.28 -1.83
CA PHE A 380 -21.34 -7.99 -2.17
C PHE A 380 -20.30 -6.87 -1.99
N GLU A 381 -19.88 -6.24 -3.08
CA GLU A 381 -18.80 -5.25 -3.13
C GLU A 381 -19.06 -4.18 -4.19
N ILE A 382 -18.37 -3.03 -4.03
CA ILE A 382 -18.22 -2.04 -5.11
C ILE A 382 -17.33 -2.66 -6.19
N LYS A 383 -17.91 -3.13 -7.28
CA LYS A 383 -17.19 -3.72 -8.40
C LYS A 383 -16.38 -2.68 -9.18
N THR A 384 -16.94 -1.51 -9.47
CA THR A 384 -16.23 -0.40 -10.11
C THR A 384 -16.71 0.96 -9.60
N VAL A 385 -15.80 1.94 -9.60
CA VAL A 385 -16.11 3.38 -9.57
C VAL A 385 -15.62 3.96 -10.88
N GLN A 386 -16.53 4.56 -11.65
CA GLN A 386 -16.20 5.19 -12.92
C GLN A 386 -16.52 6.68 -12.88
N ALA A 387 -15.62 7.50 -13.42
CA ALA A 387 -15.88 8.93 -13.53
C ALA A 387 -17.01 9.22 -14.53
N ARG A 388 -17.71 10.31 -14.27
CA ARG A 388 -18.75 10.87 -15.12
C ARG A 388 -18.67 12.41 -15.07
N PRO A 389 -19.34 13.15 -15.98
CA PRO A 389 -19.19 14.61 -16.08
C PRO A 389 -19.55 15.43 -14.82
N ASP A 390 -20.25 14.83 -13.85
CA ASP A 390 -20.80 15.48 -12.65
C ASP A 390 -20.68 14.61 -11.39
N GLY A 391 -19.84 13.56 -11.39
CA GLY A 391 -19.69 12.66 -10.26
C GLY A 391 -19.20 11.28 -10.68
N PHE A 392 -19.77 10.23 -10.06
CA PHE A 392 -19.35 8.85 -10.30
C PHE A 392 -20.53 7.93 -10.58
N GLU A 393 -20.25 6.84 -11.28
CA GLU A 393 -21.11 5.65 -11.34
C GLU A 393 -20.43 4.52 -10.55
N LEU A 394 -21.14 4.00 -9.56
CA LEU A 394 -20.71 2.87 -8.75
C LEU A 394 -21.42 1.62 -9.28
N GLU A 395 -20.68 0.61 -9.73
CA GLU A 395 -21.21 -0.71 -10.06
C GLU A 395 -20.96 -1.68 -8.90
N PHE A 396 -21.92 -2.54 -8.60
CA PHE A 396 -21.83 -3.54 -7.54
C PHE A 396 -21.81 -4.96 -8.11
N THR A 397 -21.20 -5.89 -7.37
CA THR A 397 -21.13 -7.31 -7.76
C THR A 397 -22.49 -8.01 -7.76
N SER A 398 -23.46 -7.52 -6.97
CA SER A 398 -24.86 -7.94 -6.96
C SER A 398 -25.78 -6.73 -6.72
N PRO A 399 -27.11 -6.85 -6.96
CA PRO A 399 -28.04 -5.76 -6.72
C PRO A 399 -27.98 -5.20 -5.28
N VAL A 400 -27.99 -3.87 -5.16
CA VAL A 400 -28.02 -3.15 -3.88
C VAL A 400 -29.44 -3.13 -3.31
N ASN A 401 -29.55 -3.03 -1.98
CA ASN A 401 -30.79 -2.65 -1.34
C ASN A 401 -31.13 -1.20 -1.75
N LYS A 402 -32.14 -1.03 -2.61
CA LYS A 402 -32.51 0.27 -3.18
C LYS A 402 -32.93 1.31 -2.13
N THR A 403 -33.45 0.89 -0.99
CA THR A 403 -33.82 1.80 0.11
C THR A 403 -32.56 2.40 0.73
N VAL A 404 -31.60 1.55 1.10
CA VAL A 404 -30.30 1.98 1.65
C VAL A 404 -29.53 2.81 0.61
N ALA A 405 -29.52 2.35 -0.65
CA ALA A 405 -28.80 3.05 -1.70
C ALA A 405 -29.38 4.44 -2.01
N LYS A 406 -30.65 4.73 -1.72
CA LYS A 406 -31.24 6.06 -1.94
C LYS A 406 -31.05 7.03 -0.77
N ASP A 407 -30.59 6.55 0.39
CA ASP A 407 -30.42 7.41 1.56
C ASP A 407 -29.01 8.05 1.57
N PRO A 408 -28.92 9.40 1.48
CA PRO A 408 -27.64 10.11 1.45
C PRO A 408 -26.81 9.97 2.73
N ALA A 409 -27.41 9.55 3.86
CA ALA A 409 -26.68 9.36 5.12
C ALA A 409 -25.62 8.25 5.05
N HIS A 410 -25.76 7.32 4.10
CA HIS A 410 -24.84 6.21 3.91
C HIS A 410 -23.61 6.57 3.07
N TYR A 411 -23.50 7.82 2.59
CA TYR A 411 -22.43 8.23 1.68
C TYR A 411 -21.52 9.29 2.29
N GLU A 412 -20.22 9.08 2.16
CA GLU A 412 -19.20 10.07 2.44
C GLU A 412 -18.25 10.19 1.24
N PHE A 413 -18.02 11.42 0.80
CA PHE A 413 -17.10 11.75 -0.29
C PHE A 413 -16.15 12.86 0.12
N ASN A 414 -14.85 12.61 -0.01
CA ASN A 414 -13.79 13.57 0.33
C ASN A 414 -12.78 13.61 -0.83
N GLY A 415 -12.34 14.81 -1.21
CA GLY A 415 -11.31 15.02 -2.23
C GLY A 415 -10.03 15.55 -1.60
N PHE A 416 -8.86 15.02 -1.99
CA PHE A 416 -7.56 15.45 -1.47
C PHE A 416 -6.42 15.17 -2.46
N THR A 417 -5.21 15.66 -2.18
CA THR A 417 -4.01 15.36 -2.98
C THR A 417 -2.76 15.37 -2.11
N TYR A 418 -1.57 15.28 -2.71
CA TYR A 418 -0.27 15.26 -2.03
C TYR A 418 0.62 16.40 -2.51
N HIS A 419 1.56 16.80 -1.67
CA HIS A 419 2.68 17.62 -2.08
C HIS A 419 3.57 16.86 -3.08
N TYR A 420 4.09 17.59 -4.07
CA TYR A 420 5.17 17.12 -4.94
C TYR A 420 6.46 17.89 -4.59
N HIS A 421 7.38 17.21 -3.91
CA HIS A 421 8.64 17.80 -3.45
C HIS A 421 9.70 16.73 -3.11
N HIS A 422 10.95 17.16 -2.94
CA HIS A 422 12.06 16.28 -2.56
C HIS A 422 11.99 15.66 -1.16
N GLN A 423 11.20 16.20 -0.23
CA GLN A 423 11.08 15.59 1.10
C GLN A 423 10.40 14.22 1.00
N TYR A 424 10.75 13.31 1.91
CA TYR A 424 10.29 11.93 1.87
C TYR A 424 8.80 11.83 2.17
N GLY A 425 8.04 11.32 1.19
CA GLY A 425 6.59 11.16 1.31
C GLY A 425 5.84 12.47 1.32
N SER A 426 4.56 12.43 1.71
CA SER A 426 3.73 13.62 1.86
C SER A 426 2.54 13.28 2.74
N GLU A 427 2.16 14.20 3.60
CA GLU A 427 0.82 14.20 4.17
C GLU A 427 -0.24 14.48 3.10
N ILE A 428 -1.50 14.16 3.43
CA ILE A 428 -2.64 14.59 2.65
C ILE A 428 -2.83 16.11 2.77
N ILE A 429 -3.00 16.79 1.63
CA ILE A 429 -3.28 18.22 1.53
C ILE A 429 -4.57 18.51 0.76
N ASN A 430 -5.05 19.75 0.89
CA ASN A 430 -6.23 20.28 0.19
C ASN A 430 -7.47 19.38 0.37
N SER A 431 -7.60 18.76 1.54
CA SER A 431 -8.72 17.88 1.87
C SER A 431 -10.01 18.68 1.99
N GLU A 432 -10.99 18.35 1.17
CA GLU A 432 -12.30 19.01 1.14
C GLU A 432 -13.41 17.97 0.93
N LYS A 433 -14.59 18.22 1.52
CA LYS A 433 -15.77 17.38 1.31
C LYS A 433 -16.34 17.60 -0.10
N CYS A 434 -16.68 16.52 -0.80
CA CYS A 434 -17.50 16.58 -2.02
C CYS A 434 -18.98 16.43 -1.62
N THR A 435 -19.81 17.41 -1.97
CA THR A 435 -21.22 17.41 -1.54
C THR A 435 -22.05 16.57 -2.49
N LEU A 436 -22.74 15.55 -1.96
CA LEU A 436 -23.69 14.74 -2.71
C LEU A 436 -24.94 15.55 -3.05
N LYS A 437 -25.27 15.61 -4.34
CA LYS A 437 -26.41 16.36 -4.89
C LYS A 437 -27.52 15.50 -5.43
N GLY A 438 -27.19 14.29 -5.85
CA GLY A 438 -28.20 13.38 -6.34
C GLY A 438 -27.75 11.94 -6.38
N ILE A 439 -28.73 11.06 -6.29
CA ILE A 439 -28.57 9.62 -6.30
C ILE A 439 -29.55 9.02 -7.30
N ILE A 440 -29.05 8.23 -8.24
CA ILE A 440 -29.87 7.47 -9.19
C ILE A 440 -29.48 6.01 -9.12
N VAL A 441 -30.41 5.16 -8.65
CA VAL A 441 -30.20 3.71 -8.60
C VAL A 441 -30.78 3.10 -9.86
N SER A 442 -30.02 2.25 -10.55
CA SER A 442 -30.48 1.56 -11.75
C SER A 442 -31.64 0.60 -11.46
N ASP A 443 -32.41 0.28 -12.49
CA ASP A 443 -33.57 -0.62 -12.38
C ASP A 443 -33.19 -2.02 -11.91
N ASP A 444 -32.04 -2.54 -12.34
CA ASP A 444 -31.48 -3.82 -11.88
C ASP A 444 -30.80 -3.74 -10.51
N GLY A 445 -30.70 -2.55 -9.92
CA GLY A 445 -30.04 -2.30 -8.64
C GLY A 445 -28.52 -2.52 -8.66
N LYS A 446 -27.89 -2.79 -9.81
CA LYS A 446 -26.44 -3.06 -9.87
C LYS A 446 -25.60 -1.80 -9.98
N LYS A 447 -26.22 -0.66 -10.26
CA LYS A 447 -25.52 0.62 -10.42
C LYS A 447 -26.15 1.71 -9.58
N VAL A 448 -25.30 2.56 -9.05
CA VAL A 448 -25.69 3.81 -8.40
C VAL A 448 -24.90 4.94 -9.02
N ARG A 449 -25.61 5.88 -9.65
CA ARG A 449 -25.06 7.16 -10.08
C ARG A 449 -25.10 8.14 -8.92
N VAL A 450 -23.96 8.70 -8.57
CA VAL A 450 -23.85 9.78 -7.59
C VAL A 450 -23.43 11.06 -8.31
N VAL A 451 -24.18 12.12 -8.10
CA VAL A 451 -23.88 13.47 -8.60
C VAL A 451 -23.27 14.26 -7.46
N LEU A 452 -22.08 14.80 -7.68
CA LEU A 452 -21.27 15.49 -6.67
C LEU A 452 -20.94 16.91 -7.12
N ASP A 453 -20.94 17.83 -6.17
CA ASP A 453 -20.24 19.11 -6.32
C ASP A 453 -18.74 18.92 -6.04
N ASN A 454 -17.92 19.85 -6.55
CA ASN A 454 -16.48 19.95 -6.24
C ASN A 454 -15.67 18.71 -6.65
N LEU A 455 -15.99 18.15 -7.81
CA LEU A 455 -15.12 17.18 -8.49
C LEU A 455 -13.90 17.93 -9.06
N ARG A 456 -12.67 17.50 -8.73
CA ARG A 456 -11.43 18.25 -9.02
C ARG A 456 -10.41 17.38 -9.76
N GLU A 457 -10.00 17.77 -10.96
CA GLU A 457 -8.91 17.09 -11.66
C GLU A 457 -7.58 17.24 -10.90
N GLY A 458 -6.75 16.20 -10.90
CA GLY A 458 -5.50 16.12 -10.15
C GLY A 458 -5.65 15.69 -8.69
N TYR A 459 -6.87 15.32 -8.27
CA TYR A 459 -7.18 14.93 -6.90
C TYR A 459 -7.59 13.45 -6.82
N ILE A 460 -7.53 12.95 -5.61
CA ILE A 460 -8.02 11.64 -5.19
C ILE A 460 -9.36 11.87 -4.48
N HIS A 461 -10.38 11.10 -4.82
CA HIS A 461 -11.72 11.13 -4.25
C HIS A 461 -11.98 9.84 -3.49
N GLU A 462 -12.12 9.95 -2.17
CA GLU A 462 -12.66 8.88 -1.35
C GLU A 462 -14.15 8.70 -1.66
N VAL A 463 -14.52 7.45 -1.90
CA VAL A 463 -15.91 6.98 -1.99
C VAL A 463 -16.09 6.03 -0.83
N LYS A 464 -16.84 6.44 0.19
CA LYS A 464 -17.09 5.63 1.38
C LYS A 464 -18.58 5.42 1.59
N LEU A 465 -18.97 4.15 1.72
CA LEU A 465 -20.36 3.70 1.86
C LEU A 465 -20.54 3.05 3.23
N THR A 466 -21.31 3.64 4.14
CA THR A 466 -21.51 3.10 5.50
C THR A 466 -22.83 2.36 5.60
N ASP A 467 -22.86 1.20 6.26
CA ASP A 467 -24.07 0.37 6.45
C ASP A 467 -24.79 -0.03 5.15
N PHE A 468 -24.03 -0.12 4.05
CA PHE A 468 -24.53 -0.54 2.75
C PHE A 468 -24.84 -2.05 2.73
N THR A 469 -26.00 -2.43 2.19
CA THR A 469 -26.42 -3.84 2.06
C THR A 469 -26.89 -4.16 0.64
N GLY A 470 -26.70 -5.41 0.24
CA GLY A 470 -27.28 -5.98 -0.97
C GLY A 470 -28.77 -6.28 -0.79
N GLU A 471 -29.49 -6.49 -1.90
CA GLU A 471 -30.90 -6.91 -1.85
C GLU A 471 -31.09 -8.25 -1.11
N ASN A 472 -30.07 -9.11 -1.14
CA ASN A 472 -30.00 -10.36 -0.39
C ASN A 472 -29.64 -10.19 1.10
N GLY A 473 -29.52 -8.96 1.60
CA GLY A 473 -29.18 -8.63 2.98
C GLY A 473 -27.69 -8.76 3.32
N LEU A 474 -26.81 -9.08 2.36
CA LEU A 474 -25.38 -9.14 2.62
C LEU A 474 -24.80 -7.74 2.85
N PRO A 475 -23.99 -7.52 3.89
CA PRO A 475 -23.29 -6.27 4.07
C PRO A 475 -22.18 -6.11 3.02
N LEU A 476 -21.83 -4.87 2.71
CA LEU A 476 -20.71 -4.56 1.83
C LEU A 476 -19.40 -5.04 2.46
N LEU A 477 -18.64 -5.90 1.78
CA LEU A 477 -17.41 -6.47 2.34
C LEU A 477 -16.31 -5.41 2.55
N HIS A 478 -16.09 -4.58 1.53
CA HIS A 478 -15.19 -3.45 1.56
C HIS A 478 -15.94 -2.18 1.26
N ASN A 479 -15.86 -1.22 2.16
CA ASN A 479 -16.76 -0.08 2.17
C ASN A 479 -16.16 1.22 1.65
N THR A 480 -14.91 1.16 1.16
CA THR A 480 -14.17 2.33 0.73
C THR A 480 -13.44 2.07 -0.59
N ALA A 481 -13.46 3.05 -1.47
CA ALA A 481 -12.63 3.12 -2.67
C ALA A 481 -11.97 4.50 -2.77
N TYR A 482 -10.82 4.58 -3.43
CA TYR A 482 -10.12 5.84 -3.68
C TYR A 482 -9.91 6.02 -5.18
N TYR A 483 -10.59 7.00 -5.75
CA TYR A 483 -10.56 7.30 -7.18
C TYR A 483 -9.57 8.43 -7.48
N THR A 484 -8.56 8.19 -8.31
CA THR A 484 -7.67 9.23 -8.85
C THR A 484 -8.28 9.81 -10.12
N LEU A 485 -8.52 11.12 -10.16
CA LEU A 485 -9.17 11.79 -11.29
C LEU A 485 -8.20 12.71 -12.03
N ASN A 486 -7.77 12.34 -13.24
CA ASN A 486 -6.84 13.14 -14.06
C ASN A 486 -7.54 13.96 -15.15
N ALA A 487 -8.75 13.56 -15.53
CA ALA A 487 -9.65 14.25 -16.44
C ALA A 487 -11.10 13.96 -16.07
N ILE A 488 -11.95 14.98 -16.11
CA ILE A 488 -13.40 14.81 -16.04
C ILE A 488 -13.90 14.39 -17.44
N PRO A 489 -14.69 13.29 -17.55
CA PRO A 489 -15.26 12.89 -18.83
C PRO A 489 -16.12 13.98 -19.45
N SER A 490 -15.99 14.16 -20.77
CA SER A 490 -16.93 14.98 -21.54
C SER A 490 -18.29 14.28 -21.65
N GLY A 491 -19.37 15.05 -21.73
CA GLY A 491 -20.71 14.52 -21.94
C GLY A 491 -21.77 15.37 -21.24
N GLU A 492 -23.04 15.02 -21.47
CA GLU A 492 -24.14 15.68 -20.79
C GLU A 492 -24.17 15.29 -19.30
N LYS A 493 -24.34 16.29 -18.45
CA LYS A 493 -24.63 16.08 -17.03
C LYS A 493 -26.06 15.60 -16.87
N VAL A 494 -26.31 14.77 -15.87
CA VAL A 494 -27.66 14.24 -15.66
C VAL A 494 -28.56 15.34 -15.06
N THR A 495 -29.76 15.49 -15.60
CA THR A 495 -30.81 16.29 -14.99
C THR A 495 -31.52 15.44 -13.94
N LEU A 496 -31.44 15.86 -12.68
CA LEU A 496 -32.05 15.15 -11.56
C LEU A 496 -33.55 15.47 -11.47
N THR A 497 -34.36 14.44 -11.20
CA THR A 497 -35.74 14.64 -10.73
C THR A 497 -35.76 15.02 -9.25
N GLU A 498 -36.85 15.62 -8.77
CA GLU A 498 -36.99 16.01 -7.35
C GLU A 498 -36.71 14.82 -6.39
N SER A 499 -37.18 13.63 -6.73
CA SER A 499 -36.95 12.40 -5.96
C SER A 499 -35.52 11.85 -5.99
N GLN A 500 -34.68 12.33 -6.91
CA GLN A 500 -33.26 11.98 -7.03
C GLN A 500 -32.36 13.02 -6.37
N MET A 501 -32.87 14.22 -6.11
CA MET A 501 -32.11 15.30 -5.48
C MET A 501 -31.89 15.01 -4.00
N VAL A 502 -30.67 15.26 -3.55
CA VAL A 502 -30.31 15.24 -2.14
C VAL A 502 -30.40 16.66 -1.62
N HIS A 503 -31.48 16.94 -0.89
CA HIS A 503 -31.64 18.21 -0.18
C HIS A 503 -30.80 18.18 1.08
N ALA A 504 -30.08 19.27 1.35
CA ALA A 504 -29.39 19.41 2.62
C ALA A 504 -30.43 19.42 3.74
N HIS A 505 -30.62 18.28 4.42
CA HIS A 505 -31.31 18.29 5.70
C HIS A 505 -30.54 19.22 6.63
N HIS A 506 -31.24 20.15 7.29
CA HIS A 506 -30.69 21.00 8.34
C HIS A 506 -29.99 20.10 9.37
N ALA A 507 -28.68 19.96 9.22
CA ALA A 507 -27.85 19.32 10.22
C ALA A 507 -27.95 20.18 11.47
N MET A 508 -28.32 19.55 12.59
CA MET A 508 -28.24 20.16 13.91
C MET A 508 -26.89 20.85 14.08
N ALA A 509 -26.95 22.05 14.65
CA ALA A 509 -25.84 22.96 14.84
C ALA A 509 -24.58 22.28 15.39
N MET A 510 -23.49 22.38 14.62
CA MET A 510 -22.13 22.38 15.17
C MET A 510 -21.80 23.83 15.58
N PRO A 511 -21.11 24.07 16.71
CA PRO A 511 -20.74 25.41 17.11
C PRO A 511 -19.63 25.97 16.20
N GLU A 512 -19.90 27.19 15.74
CA GLU A 512 -19.06 28.25 15.16
C GLU A 512 -17.85 27.93 14.25
N LYS A 513 -17.98 28.49 13.04
CA LYS A 513 -16.95 28.83 12.06
C LYS A 513 -15.73 29.47 12.70
N THR A 514 -14.54 28.97 12.39
CA THR A 514 -13.30 29.78 12.41
C THR A 514 -12.98 30.21 10.96
N PRO A 515 -12.57 31.46 10.68
CA PRO A 515 -12.45 31.95 9.29
C PRO A 515 -11.27 31.33 8.54
N ALA A 516 -11.46 31.13 7.24
CA ALA A 516 -10.41 30.73 6.31
C ALA A 516 -9.30 31.78 6.24
N ALA A 517 -8.03 31.33 6.28
CA ALA A 517 -6.86 32.16 6.02
C ALA A 517 -6.25 31.78 4.65
N SER A 518 -6.00 32.79 3.83
CA SER A 518 -5.29 32.73 2.53
C SER A 518 -3.80 32.35 2.68
N PRO A 519 -3.15 31.87 1.59
CA PRO A 519 -1.97 31.02 1.68
C PRO A 519 -0.68 31.84 1.88
N ALA A 520 0.08 31.52 2.92
CA ALA A 520 1.45 31.98 3.10
C ALA A 520 2.35 30.78 3.41
N LYS A 521 3.49 30.75 2.71
CA LYS A 521 4.63 29.81 2.77
C LYS A 521 4.68 28.93 4.04
N THR A 522 4.46 27.64 3.84
CA THR A 522 4.59 26.57 4.83
C THR A 522 6.06 26.33 5.18
N ALA A 523 6.52 27.01 6.22
CA ALA A 523 7.27 26.31 7.25
C ALA A 523 6.25 25.54 8.10
N THR A 524 6.55 24.30 8.48
CA THR A 524 5.76 23.48 9.40
C THR A 524 5.40 24.28 10.66
N THR A 525 4.17 24.80 10.72
CA THR A 525 3.65 25.46 11.91
C THR A 525 3.59 24.40 13.03
N PRO A 526 4.27 24.58 14.17
CA PRO A 526 4.20 23.62 15.26
C PRO A 526 2.75 23.53 15.75
N ALA A 527 2.16 22.33 15.73
CA ALA A 527 0.90 22.07 16.43
C ALA A 527 1.05 22.54 17.89
N LYS A 528 0.05 23.29 18.40
CA LYS A 528 0.08 23.89 19.75
C LYS A 528 0.40 22.84 20.82
N ALA A 529 1.20 23.24 21.82
CA ALA A 529 1.48 22.40 22.99
C ALA A 529 0.18 21.98 23.69
N THR A 530 0.09 20.71 24.10
CA THR A 530 -1.05 20.15 24.83
C THR A 530 -0.58 19.63 26.18
N ALA A 531 -1.49 19.35 27.12
CA ALA A 531 -1.14 18.72 28.41
C ALA A 531 -0.32 17.43 28.23
N LYS A 532 -0.55 16.69 27.14
CA LYS A 532 0.13 15.42 26.81
C LYS A 532 1.40 15.60 25.97
N ARG A 533 1.68 16.81 25.47
CA ARG A 533 2.86 17.18 24.67
C ARG A 533 3.36 18.56 25.08
N GLN A 534 4.07 18.61 26.22
CA GLN A 534 4.69 19.83 26.73
C GLN A 534 6.06 20.04 26.09
N LEU A 535 6.20 21.05 25.22
CA LEU A 535 7.44 21.33 24.48
C LEU A 535 8.46 22.17 25.27
N LYS A 536 8.01 22.82 26.34
CA LYS A 536 8.84 23.61 27.24
C LYS A 536 8.80 22.99 28.62
N MET A 537 9.91 23.12 29.34
CA MET A 537 9.97 22.68 30.73
C MET A 537 8.92 23.45 31.55
N PRO A 538 8.06 22.78 32.33
CA PRO A 538 7.11 23.46 33.20
C PRO A 538 7.81 24.45 34.14
N ALA A 539 7.21 25.63 34.33
CA ALA A 539 7.85 26.72 35.05
C ALA A 539 8.10 26.41 36.55
N ASP A 540 7.36 25.46 37.12
CA ASP A 540 7.52 24.97 38.49
C ASP A 540 8.66 23.93 38.63
N TRP A 541 9.31 23.54 37.53
CA TRP A 541 10.47 22.66 37.55
C TRP A 541 11.77 23.48 37.65
N LYS A 542 12.61 23.17 38.63
CA LYS A 542 13.98 23.71 38.69
C LYS A 542 14.88 23.08 37.63
N GLN A 543 14.78 21.76 37.49
CA GLN A 543 15.45 20.92 36.51
C GLN A 543 14.66 19.61 36.35
N PRO A 544 14.82 18.86 35.24
CA PRO A 544 14.32 17.49 35.16
C PRO A 544 15.09 16.59 36.15
N ASP A 545 14.40 15.61 36.74
CA ASP A 545 15.01 14.57 37.57
C ASP A 545 15.82 13.58 36.72
N GLN A 546 15.41 13.38 35.47
CA GLN A 546 16.10 12.53 34.50
C GLN A 546 15.91 13.04 33.07
N VAL A 547 16.98 12.96 32.28
CA VAL A 547 16.95 13.22 30.83
C VAL A 547 17.06 11.89 30.11
N ILE A 548 16.11 11.60 29.24
CA ILE A 548 16.05 10.37 28.45
C ILE A 548 16.20 10.77 26.99
N ALA A 549 17.16 10.18 26.30
CA ALA A 549 17.30 10.30 24.85
C ALA A 549 16.97 8.96 24.22
N ILE A 550 16.03 8.95 23.27
CA ILE A 550 15.60 7.75 22.54
C ILE A 550 15.73 8.07 21.05
N GLY A 551 16.44 7.21 20.34
CA GLY A 551 16.56 7.20 18.89
C GLY A 551 15.69 6.12 18.23
N THR A 552 15.73 6.08 16.92
CA THR A 552 15.21 4.97 16.10
C THR A 552 16.36 4.18 15.49
N LYS A 553 16.11 2.92 15.11
CA LYS A 553 17.05 2.08 14.37
C LYS A 553 16.32 1.25 13.31
N PRO A 554 17.01 0.84 12.23
CA PRO A 554 16.41 0.06 11.17
C PRO A 554 15.63 -1.17 11.65
N GLY A 555 14.55 -1.48 10.95
CA GLY A 555 13.68 -2.61 11.25
C GLY A 555 12.56 -2.27 12.25
N LEU A 556 12.07 -1.02 12.25
CA LEU A 556 10.94 -0.54 13.05
C LEU A 556 11.18 -0.69 14.56
N LYS A 557 12.30 -0.17 15.07
CA LYS A 557 12.67 -0.28 16.48
C LYS A 557 13.11 1.05 17.05
N PHE A 558 12.80 1.24 18.33
CA PHE A 558 13.52 2.21 19.16
C PHE A 558 14.93 1.68 19.47
N ASP A 559 15.91 2.56 19.60
CA ASP A 559 17.27 2.16 20.01
C ASP A 559 17.29 1.63 21.45
N ILE A 560 16.47 2.20 22.32
CA ILE A 560 16.20 1.77 23.69
C ILE A 560 14.86 1.02 23.76
N THR A 561 14.87 -0.19 24.32
CA THR A 561 13.69 -1.06 24.45
C THR A 561 13.12 -1.15 25.87
N GLU A 562 13.92 -0.80 26.88
CA GLU A 562 13.49 -0.74 28.29
C GLU A 562 14.09 0.51 28.96
N LEU A 563 13.23 1.26 29.63
CA LEU A 563 13.55 2.44 30.41
C LEU A 563 13.07 2.22 31.84
N GLN A 564 13.76 2.82 32.80
CA GLN A 564 13.34 2.85 34.19
C GLN A 564 13.26 4.29 34.68
N ALA A 565 12.19 4.62 35.39
CA ALA A 565 12.01 5.90 36.06
C ALA A 565 11.26 5.73 37.39
N LYS A 566 11.41 6.69 38.31
CA LYS A 566 10.67 6.70 39.57
C LYS A 566 9.30 7.34 39.37
N ALA A 567 8.28 6.82 40.06
CA ALA A 567 6.94 7.40 40.07
C ALA A 567 7.01 8.88 40.47
N GLY A 568 6.33 9.75 39.71
CA GLY A 568 6.30 11.19 39.97
C GLY A 568 7.58 11.96 39.59
N SER A 569 8.61 11.29 39.07
CA SER A 569 9.82 11.99 38.60
C SER A 569 9.54 12.82 37.33
N LYS A 570 10.28 13.94 37.21
CA LYS A 570 10.20 14.92 36.14
C LYS A 570 11.14 14.54 35.00
N ILE A 571 10.60 14.16 33.85
CA ILE A 571 11.38 13.68 32.70
C ILE A 571 11.48 14.75 31.63
N LYS A 572 12.69 14.93 31.10
CA LYS A 572 12.93 15.51 29.78
C LYS A 572 13.20 14.37 28.80
N LEU A 573 12.29 14.14 27.86
CA LEU A 573 12.47 13.16 26.79
C LEU A 573 12.91 13.87 25.52
N VAL A 574 14.01 13.41 24.92
CA VAL A 574 14.46 13.79 23.58
C VAL A 574 14.26 12.58 22.69
N PHE A 575 13.35 12.69 21.72
CA PHE A 575 13.13 11.66 20.71
C PHE A 575 13.79 12.09 19.39
N SER A 576 14.73 11.30 18.90
CA SER A 576 15.46 11.53 17.66
C SER A 576 15.07 10.47 16.64
N ASN A 577 14.72 10.90 15.43
CA ASN A 577 14.47 9.97 14.34
C ASN A 577 15.72 9.82 13.49
N ASN A 578 16.44 8.72 13.70
CA ASN A 578 17.66 8.33 12.99
C ASN A 578 17.38 7.31 11.87
N ASP A 579 16.11 7.03 11.57
CA ASP A 579 15.66 6.12 10.52
C ASP A 579 15.27 6.93 9.26
N ASP A 580 15.08 6.22 8.15
CA ASP A 580 14.68 6.77 6.85
C ASP A 580 13.15 6.94 6.72
N MET A 581 12.39 6.53 7.73
CA MET A 581 10.93 6.65 7.80
C MET A 581 10.49 7.66 8.86
N THR A 582 9.23 8.09 8.82
CA THR A 582 8.66 8.95 9.88
C THR A 582 8.24 8.13 11.10
N HIS A 583 8.50 8.67 12.30
CA HIS A 583 8.17 8.00 13.55
C HIS A 583 7.64 8.97 14.60
N ASN A 584 6.83 8.45 15.51
CA ASN A 584 6.42 9.14 16.74
C ASN A 584 6.70 8.23 17.94
N LEU A 585 6.63 8.80 19.14
CA LEU A 585 6.67 8.05 20.39
C LEU A 585 5.45 8.43 21.23
N VAL A 586 4.61 7.45 21.53
CA VAL A 586 3.39 7.60 22.31
C VAL A 586 3.52 6.72 23.56
N LEU A 587 3.48 7.32 24.75
CA LEU A 587 3.40 6.57 26.01
C LEU A 587 1.95 6.33 26.36
N VAL A 588 1.58 5.08 26.66
CA VAL A 588 0.20 4.67 26.94
C VAL A 588 0.05 4.00 28.31
N GLU A 589 -1.18 3.92 28.79
CA GLU A 589 -1.53 3.15 29.99
C GLU A 589 -1.13 1.67 29.87
N PRO A 590 -0.86 0.97 31.00
CA PRO A 590 -0.52 -0.45 30.99
C PRO A 590 -1.58 -1.28 30.25
N GLY A 591 -1.16 -2.09 29.29
CA GLY A 591 -2.04 -2.94 28.48
C GLY A 591 -2.77 -2.23 27.32
N ALA A 592 -2.61 -0.92 27.15
CA ALA A 592 -3.36 -0.15 26.14
C ALA A 592 -2.70 -0.07 24.76
N ALA A 593 -1.48 -0.59 24.58
CA ALA A 593 -0.69 -0.42 23.35
C ALA A 593 -1.44 -0.85 22.08
N LYS A 594 -2.03 -2.06 22.09
CA LYS A 594 -2.78 -2.56 20.94
C LYS A 594 -3.99 -1.68 20.63
N GLU A 595 -4.81 -1.37 21.63
CA GLU A 595 -6.01 -0.55 21.45
C GLU A 595 -5.70 0.84 20.91
N VAL A 596 -4.66 1.51 21.45
CA VAL A 596 -4.24 2.83 20.97
C VAL A 596 -3.67 2.73 19.55
N GLY A 597 -2.91 1.67 19.25
CA GLY A 597 -2.45 1.39 17.89
C GLY A 597 -3.61 1.21 16.90
N ASP A 598 -4.62 0.42 17.26
CA ASP A 598 -5.82 0.20 16.44
C ASP A 598 -6.61 1.51 16.26
N GLN A 599 -6.76 2.31 17.32
CA GLN A 599 -7.41 3.63 17.26
C GLN A 599 -6.64 4.59 16.33
N ALA A 600 -5.31 4.58 16.36
CA ALA A 600 -4.47 5.39 15.48
C ALA A 600 -4.64 5.00 14.00
N PHE A 601 -4.65 3.69 13.73
CA PHE A 601 -4.90 3.14 12.40
C PHE A 601 -6.28 3.56 11.87
N ASN A 602 -7.30 3.50 12.72
CA ASN A 602 -8.68 3.84 12.38
C ASN A 602 -8.96 5.34 12.19
N LEU A 603 -7.96 6.22 12.34
CA LEU A 603 -8.11 7.65 12.03
C LEU A 603 -8.36 7.92 10.53
N GLY A 604 -8.05 6.96 9.65
CA GLY A 604 -8.29 7.09 8.21
C GLY A 604 -7.53 8.27 7.60
N LEU A 605 -8.19 9.02 6.71
CA LEU A 605 -7.62 10.22 6.08
C LEU A 605 -7.20 11.32 7.09
N LYS A 606 -7.73 11.30 8.32
CA LYS A 606 -7.37 12.27 9.37
C LYS A 606 -6.06 11.92 10.08
N GLY A 607 -5.53 10.72 9.86
CA GLY A 607 -4.35 10.19 10.56
C GLY A 607 -3.14 11.13 10.46
N SER A 608 -2.77 11.56 9.26
CA SER A 608 -1.61 12.43 9.05
C SER A 608 -1.76 13.79 9.77
N GLN A 609 -2.93 14.42 9.65
CA GLN A 609 -3.24 15.70 10.31
C GLN A 609 -3.17 15.59 11.84
N MET A 610 -3.50 14.41 12.36
CA MET A 610 -3.46 14.08 13.79
C MET A 610 -2.12 13.46 14.23
N ASN A 611 -1.09 13.43 13.38
CA ASN A 611 0.21 12.77 13.65
C ASN A 611 0.07 11.28 14.04
N TYR A 612 -1.04 10.65 13.63
CA TYR A 612 -1.48 9.32 14.02
C TYR A 612 -1.60 9.12 15.54
N ILE A 613 -2.05 10.17 16.24
CA ILE A 613 -2.25 10.14 17.69
C ILE A 613 -3.75 10.21 17.94
N PRO A 614 -4.40 9.10 18.36
CA PRO A 614 -5.83 9.08 18.55
C PRO A 614 -6.22 9.92 19.76
N ASN A 615 -7.42 10.51 19.72
CA ASN A 615 -7.99 11.21 20.87
C ASN A 615 -8.46 10.20 21.92
N SER A 616 -7.51 9.66 22.69
CA SER A 616 -7.73 8.61 23.68
C SER A 616 -7.28 9.06 25.06
N ALA A 617 -8.09 8.74 26.08
CA ALA A 617 -7.70 8.95 27.47
C ALA A 617 -6.45 8.13 27.84
N LYS A 618 -6.24 6.98 27.18
CA LYS A 618 -5.15 6.03 27.43
C LYS A 618 -3.80 6.46 26.88
N VAL A 619 -3.77 7.50 26.04
CA VAL A 619 -2.52 8.18 25.65
C VAL A 619 -2.11 9.09 26.81
N LEU A 620 -0.97 8.84 27.42
CA LEU A 620 -0.46 9.59 28.56
C LEU A 620 0.37 10.79 28.09
N PHE A 621 1.37 10.52 27.25
CA PHE A 621 2.25 11.54 26.66
C PHE A 621 2.61 11.15 25.23
N HIS A 622 2.96 12.12 24.41
CA HIS A 622 3.36 11.84 23.03
C HIS A 622 4.30 12.90 22.45
N THR A 623 5.11 12.48 21.50
CA THR A 623 5.72 13.38 20.51
C THR A 623 4.76 13.58 19.33
N ASN A 624 5.07 14.49 18.42
CA ASN A 624 4.53 14.49 17.07
C ASN A 624 5.17 13.38 16.23
N LEU A 625 4.62 13.18 15.03
CA LEU A 625 5.27 12.42 13.98
C LEU A 625 6.40 13.27 13.40
N ILE A 626 7.63 12.78 13.50
CA ILE A 626 8.84 13.52 13.12
C ILE A 626 9.52 12.89 11.91
N GLN A 627 10.08 13.74 11.06
CA GLN A 627 10.75 13.38 9.81
C GLN A 627 12.13 12.74 10.06
N PRO A 628 12.67 11.96 9.10
CA PRO A 628 14.05 11.48 9.12
C PRO A 628 15.05 12.60 9.46
N GLY A 629 16.01 12.30 10.34
CA GLY A 629 17.06 13.24 10.76
C GLY A 629 16.60 14.36 11.68
N THR A 630 15.33 14.39 12.10
CA THR A 630 14.79 15.41 13.01
C THR A 630 14.61 14.87 14.44
N SER A 631 14.39 15.76 15.41
CA SER A 631 14.17 15.39 16.81
C SER A 631 13.12 16.29 17.48
N GLU A 632 12.41 15.75 18.46
CA GLU A 632 11.49 16.50 19.31
C GLU A 632 11.80 16.31 20.79
N THR A 633 11.66 17.36 21.59
CA THR A 633 11.78 17.30 23.05
C THR A 633 10.43 17.53 23.70
N ILE A 634 10.06 16.65 24.64
CA ILE A 634 8.88 16.81 25.49
C ILE A 634 9.23 16.68 26.97
N TYR A 635 8.40 17.27 27.83
CA TYR A 635 8.52 17.22 29.29
C TYR A 635 7.29 16.58 29.91
N PHE A 636 7.47 15.65 30.83
CA PHE A 636 6.32 15.04 31.53
C PHE A 636 6.69 14.51 32.92
N THR A 637 5.68 14.43 33.78
CA THR A 637 5.80 13.76 35.08
C THR A 637 5.45 12.29 34.92
N VAL A 638 6.32 11.40 35.36
CA VAL A 638 6.10 9.94 35.31
C VAL A 638 4.84 9.58 36.09
N PRO A 639 3.98 8.68 35.57
CA PRO A 639 2.79 8.23 36.28
C PRO A 639 3.08 7.85 37.74
N SER A 640 2.20 8.25 38.66
CA SER A 640 2.39 8.01 40.09
C SER A 640 2.23 6.54 40.48
N LYS A 641 1.59 5.73 39.63
CA LYS A 641 1.38 4.30 39.85
C LYS A 641 2.58 3.51 39.32
N PRO A 642 3.32 2.77 40.18
CA PRO A 642 4.34 1.84 39.72
C PRO A 642 3.73 0.77 38.81
N GLY A 643 4.49 0.36 37.80
CA GLY A 643 4.02 -0.60 36.79
C GLY A 643 4.87 -0.58 35.53
N VAL A 644 4.50 -1.43 34.59
CA VAL A 644 5.12 -1.46 33.25
C VAL A 644 4.17 -0.74 32.30
N TYR A 645 4.66 0.36 31.75
CA TYR A 645 3.99 1.15 30.72
C TYR A 645 4.65 0.84 29.39
N THR A 646 3.91 0.98 28.29
CA THR A 646 4.44 0.81 26.94
C THR A 646 4.57 2.17 26.28
N TYR A 647 5.70 2.42 25.62
CA TYR A 647 5.76 3.43 24.58
C TYR A 647 5.83 2.74 23.21
N LEU A 648 5.10 3.27 22.24
CA LEU A 648 5.01 2.71 20.90
C LEU A 648 5.03 3.80 19.84
N CYS A 649 5.42 3.44 18.62
CA CYS A 649 5.13 4.26 17.45
C CYS A 649 3.72 3.92 16.93
N THR A 650 2.83 4.91 16.90
CA THR A 650 1.44 4.74 16.43
C THR A 650 1.27 5.05 14.94
N TYR A 651 2.36 5.33 14.23
CA TYR A 651 2.32 5.37 12.78
C TYR A 651 1.80 4.01 12.26
N PRO A 652 0.88 3.99 11.28
CA PRO A 652 0.23 2.75 10.86
C PRO A 652 1.22 1.64 10.48
N GLY A 653 0.92 0.42 10.91
CA GLY A 653 1.81 -0.74 10.74
C GLY A 653 2.94 -0.83 11.77
N HIS A 654 3.33 0.27 12.44
CA HIS A 654 4.44 0.25 13.40
C HIS A 654 4.03 -0.20 14.79
N ALA A 655 2.80 0.10 15.22
CA ALA A 655 2.33 -0.07 16.60
C ALA A 655 2.53 -1.48 17.16
N MET A 656 2.49 -2.51 16.32
CA MET A 656 2.65 -3.91 16.72
C MET A 656 4.11 -4.34 16.93
N ILE A 657 5.05 -3.67 16.26
CA ILE A 657 6.46 -4.10 16.18
C ILE A 657 7.37 -3.10 16.92
N MET A 658 7.12 -1.81 16.75
CA MET A 658 7.93 -0.72 17.28
C MET A 658 7.44 -0.30 18.66
N GLN A 659 7.83 -1.08 19.67
CA GLN A 659 7.48 -0.84 21.08
C GLN A 659 8.71 -0.85 21.98
N GLY A 660 8.62 -0.16 23.11
CA GLY A 660 9.49 -0.32 24.25
C GLY A 660 8.73 -0.15 25.55
N THR A 661 9.40 -0.39 26.67
CA THR A 661 8.77 -0.40 28.00
C THR A 661 9.35 0.66 28.92
N LEU A 662 8.47 1.38 29.62
CA LEU A 662 8.84 2.24 30.74
C LEU A 662 8.43 1.55 32.03
N ARG A 663 9.42 1.06 32.79
CA ARG A 663 9.26 0.50 34.12
C ARG A 663 9.24 1.62 35.16
N VAL A 664 8.06 1.89 35.70
CA VAL A 664 7.86 2.86 36.78
C VAL A 664 8.07 2.17 38.11
N THR A 665 9.07 2.63 38.85
CA THR A 665 9.45 2.10 40.16
C THR A 665 9.11 3.08 41.29
N LYS A 666 9.10 2.57 42.52
CA LYS A 666 8.83 3.38 43.72
C LYS A 666 9.95 4.39 44.00
#